data_AF-A0A1G9LN12-F1
#
_entry.id   AF-A0A1G9LN12-F1
#
_cell.length_a   1.000
_cell.length_b   1.000
_cell.length_c   1.000
_cell.angle_alpha   90.00
_cell.angle_beta   90.00
_cell.angle_gamma   90.00
#
_symmetry.space_group_name_H-M   'P 1'
#
loop_
_entity.id
_entity.type
_entity.pdbx_description
1 polymer ?
#
loop_
_entity_poly.entity_id
_entity_poly.type
_entity_poly.pdbx_seq_one_letter_code
_entity_poly.pdbx_strand_id
1 'polypeptide(L)'
;MANSYEMSGPHIRQLDSIEKTMWNVVLALIPATFMSVYLFGTYALYLVAGTMLACMIVEIPFNMNKEGRQIFFGDGSAAVTGIILGLSLPPTAPWWIPILGGAAAILVGKQLFGGLGNNVFNPALVGRAILSVSWTIHMTRWVTPFDGVSTSTPLATPGETASLWELFIGTVPGSIGETSALALLIGAAYLYYRGYLDLRISIPYILAAAVTAIILGINPVYTILAGSLIIGAFFIATDMVSSPATRSGRIVYGIGCGVLTVVIRVFTGFPEGVTFAILLMNGFSHLFDTLFEGYIFGQIHLKKKRIMQAGVIALSTVLFVAIAFGALQLSDRQFLEPQHRVFNQHMHDFFPHADGFNMLEELHDDRTLAEVKQGGRRVGFLAYTERIGYDGEIQNMVAINPDGEVIGSKIIDHNESATLGAQIEREDFLAQFVGLRYEDVNPTIEAGDYELDAITNATLSSIAVAQTVETSLELVNRQIHGSTYDYFDLPSGYYRGTGSGWGGEMEVEVAIEDGFLRDINVISHNDTPHKARSAFERLKTRVISAQDTDVDVISGSTMSSNGMLEAIDDALASRHVEVQDADFSHLSDGRYKGSAAGHIDDIDVEIEVQDGELVDIEILHHEETTYLAEPALETLKSRVISEQNSRVELVSGATLTSRGFLAAVADAAIEEEPFAIPQEDDTYSGTAEGYQDDIEVEVTVENGEITDIQVIDHGETEDIAEPAFEELREAVISAQSIDVDTISGATGSSRGYLSAIENALDVETAVEFDDGVYTATGDGYQGEIEIEVVIEDGEIKEITVLDHEETPDIAGPAFDDLEERVIAAQSPNVDLVTNATGTSEGYLAAVEDILQTAGLEELEPEEPEEVGLQDGTFTGVGEGYNDDIEVEITVEDEEITEIEVISHSETEDIAEPAFEDLRDEVLDAQSTDVDTISGATGSSEGFLAAVDAARNEAREEAPEEEPEVDEEVFEDGTFTGIEEGYNNDIEIEVTLEDNEIVDIQVLAHEETEDIAEPAFEDLIDDVIAAQSTDVDTVSGATGSSEGFLTAVDDALDEASRDEVPDEDEVPEIGEPEMELSDGRFTGEAVGYNDDIALEVVIENGLIVGIDVLEHDETPDIAEPAFEEMKDRVVSAQSTDVDTVTEATGSSEGFLRALNVALTESQEELEEEPEAIYEPGEYTGVGEGYNDDIEVQITVD
;
A
#
# COMPACT_ATOMS: atom_id res chain seq x y z
N MET A 1 17.91 33.09 -86.51
CA MET A 1 17.38 31.76 -86.15
C MET A 1 16.23 31.99 -85.20
N ALA A 2 15.17 31.18 -85.22
CA ALA A 2 14.02 31.35 -84.33
C ALA A 2 13.99 30.20 -83.33
N ASN A 3 13.92 30.50 -82.04
CA ASN A 3 13.74 29.48 -81.02
C ASN A 3 12.29 28.96 -81.12
N SER A 4 12.14 27.66 -81.36
CA SER A 4 10.85 26.98 -81.36
C SER A 4 10.35 26.86 -79.92
N TYR A 5 9.25 27.54 -79.61
CA TYR A 5 8.46 27.21 -78.42
C TYR A 5 7.90 25.80 -78.61
N GLU A 6 8.34 24.84 -77.80
CA GLU A 6 7.73 23.51 -77.77
C GLU A 6 6.35 23.62 -77.13
N MET A 7 5.31 23.30 -77.91
CA MET A 7 3.93 23.29 -77.42
C MET A 7 3.65 21.99 -76.66
N SER A 8 4.21 21.85 -75.45
CA SER A 8 3.60 20.96 -74.46
C SER A 8 2.21 21.49 -74.13
N GLY A 9 1.19 20.64 -74.21
CA GLY A 9 -0.20 21.04 -73.95
C GLY A 9 -0.39 21.31 -72.46
N PRO A 10 -0.55 22.56 -72.00
CA PRO A 10 -0.67 22.83 -70.58
C PRO A 10 -2.01 22.26 -70.10
N HIS A 11 -2.01 21.61 -68.95
CA HIS A 11 -3.22 20.99 -68.40
C HIS A 11 -4.03 22.07 -67.63
N ILE A 12 -4.61 23.02 -68.38
CA ILE A 12 -5.35 24.23 -67.90
C ILE A 12 -6.71 23.86 -67.25
N ARG A 13 -6.84 22.66 -66.65
CA ARG A 13 -8.10 22.08 -66.14
C ARG A 13 -7.94 21.14 -64.93
N GLN A 14 -6.89 21.31 -64.12
CA GLN A 14 -6.95 20.83 -62.73
C GLN A 14 -7.52 21.96 -61.85
N LEU A 15 -8.52 21.63 -61.04
CA LEU A 15 -9.26 22.55 -60.17
C LEU A 15 -8.84 22.44 -58.69
N ASP A 16 -7.82 21.62 -58.44
CA ASP A 16 -7.31 21.25 -57.13
C ASP A 16 -5.79 21.42 -57.13
N SER A 17 -5.29 22.09 -56.08
CA SER A 17 -3.86 22.23 -55.77
C SER A 17 -3.52 21.42 -54.52
N ILE A 18 -2.22 21.20 -54.28
CA ILE A 18 -1.72 20.57 -53.05
C ILE A 18 -2.23 21.35 -51.83
N GLU A 19 -1.96 22.65 -51.79
CA GLU A 19 -2.47 23.61 -50.80
C GLU A 19 -3.98 23.46 -50.53
N LYS A 20 -4.81 23.45 -51.58
CA LYS A 20 -6.26 23.27 -51.44
C LYS A 20 -6.60 21.92 -50.81
N THR A 21 -5.84 20.87 -51.11
CA THR A 21 -6.06 19.54 -50.53
C THR A 21 -5.66 19.52 -49.05
N MET A 22 -4.48 20.06 -48.71
CA MET A 22 -3.99 20.16 -47.32
C MET A 22 -4.95 20.94 -46.44
N TRP A 23 -5.42 22.11 -46.86
CA TRP A 23 -6.42 22.88 -46.09
C TRP A 23 -7.77 22.18 -45.95
N ASN A 24 -8.10 21.20 -46.80
CA ASN A 24 -9.29 20.36 -46.58
C ASN A 24 -9.04 19.21 -45.59
N VAL A 25 -7.80 18.77 -45.39
CA VAL A 25 -7.41 17.86 -44.29
C VAL A 25 -7.41 18.62 -42.96
N VAL A 26 -6.83 19.83 -42.90
CA VAL A 26 -6.93 20.71 -41.72
C VAL A 26 -8.39 20.91 -41.31
N LEU A 27 -9.26 21.31 -42.25
CA LEU A 27 -10.70 21.51 -42.01
C LEU A 27 -11.43 20.22 -41.58
N ALA A 28 -10.92 19.03 -41.95
CA ALA A 28 -11.49 17.75 -41.55
C ALA A 28 -11.05 17.30 -40.15
N LEU A 29 -9.94 17.84 -39.62
CA LEU A 29 -9.46 17.55 -38.27
C LEU A 29 -10.10 18.46 -37.20
N ILE A 30 -10.64 19.63 -37.59
CA ILE A 30 -11.31 20.58 -36.66
C ILE A 30 -12.37 19.93 -35.76
N PRO A 31 -13.24 19.00 -36.22
CA PRO A 31 -14.20 18.34 -35.32
C PRO A 31 -13.52 17.54 -34.20
N ALA A 32 -12.42 16.82 -34.52
CA ALA A 32 -11.64 16.10 -33.53
C ALA A 32 -10.96 17.09 -32.57
N THR A 33 -10.22 18.08 -33.09
CA THR A 33 -9.55 19.11 -32.26
C THR A 33 -10.53 19.88 -31.37
N PHE A 34 -11.76 20.14 -31.82
CA PHE A 34 -12.78 20.78 -30.99
C PHE A 34 -13.23 19.85 -29.84
N MET A 35 -13.43 18.56 -30.12
CA MET A 35 -13.79 17.59 -29.08
C MET A 35 -12.64 17.39 -28.09
N SER A 36 -11.39 17.31 -28.55
CA SER A 36 -10.18 17.29 -27.72
C SER A 36 -10.12 18.44 -26.72
N VAL A 37 -10.45 19.66 -27.17
CA VAL A 37 -10.42 20.88 -26.35
C VAL A 37 -11.64 20.99 -25.42
N TYR A 38 -12.70 20.25 -25.70
CA TYR A 38 -13.84 20.09 -24.79
C TYR A 38 -13.54 19.06 -23.68
N LEU A 39 -12.82 17.97 -24.01
CA LEU A 39 -12.46 16.87 -23.11
C LEU A 39 -11.25 17.20 -22.20
N PHE A 40 -10.20 17.78 -22.77
CA PHE A 40 -8.90 18.06 -22.12
C PHE A 40 -8.61 19.57 -21.97
N GLY A 41 -9.67 20.38 -22.00
CA GLY A 41 -9.59 21.83 -21.79
C GLY A 41 -8.71 22.60 -22.78
N THR A 42 -8.24 23.77 -22.35
CA THR A 42 -7.50 24.71 -23.19
C THR A 42 -6.05 24.30 -23.46
N TYR A 43 -5.44 23.47 -22.61
CA TYR A 43 -4.04 23.05 -22.77
C TYR A 43 -3.83 22.21 -24.04
N ALA A 44 -4.76 21.30 -24.34
CA ALA A 44 -4.78 20.56 -25.61
C ALA A 44 -4.80 21.48 -26.86
N LEU A 45 -5.44 22.66 -26.77
CA LEU A 45 -5.40 23.64 -27.86
C LEU A 45 -4.00 24.24 -28.02
N TYR A 46 -3.31 24.54 -26.91
CA TYR A 46 -1.95 25.06 -26.93
C TYR A 46 -0.95 24.02 -27.47
N LEU A 47 -1.06 22.74 -27.09
CA LEU A 47 -0.22 21.67 -27.64
C LEU A 47 -0.41 21.50 -29.15
N VAL A 48 -1.66 21.36 -29.63
CA VAL A 48 -1.94 21.19 -31.07
C VAL A 48 -1.53 22.43 -31.88
N ALA A 49 -1.80 23.65 -31.37
CA ALA A 49 -1.40 24.88 -32.02
C ALA A 49 0.13 25.10 -32.00
N GLY A 50 0.79 24.76 -30.89
CA GLY A 50 2.24 24.82 -30.73
C GLY A 50 2.96 23.87 -31.70
N THR A 51 2.52 22.61 -31.76
CA THR A 51 3.03 21.62 -32.73
C THR A 51 2.85 22.10 -34.18
N MET A 52 1.67 22.65 -34.52
CA MET A 52 1.41 23.22 -35.84
C MET A 52 2.36 24.39 -36.17
N LEU A 53 2.55 25.31 -35.24
CA LEU A 53 3.43 26.48 -35.42
C LEU A 53 4.90 26.07 -35.51
N ALA A 54 5.37 25.14 -34.66
CA ALA A 54 6.73 24.60 -34.71
C ALA A 54 7.04 23.98 -36.08
N CYS A 55 6.17 23.06 -36.56
CA CYS A 55 6.27 22.47 -37.89
C CYS A 55 6.31 23.52 -39.01
N MET A 56 5.46 24.55 -38.93
CA MET A 56 5.44 25.63 -39.93
C MET A 56 6.73 26.47 -39.90
N ILE A 57 7.23 26.83 -38.71
CA ILE A 57 8.45 27.64 -38.52
C ILE A 57 9.68 26.90 -39.02
N VAL A 58 9.84 25.61 -38.66
CA VAL A 58 10.96 24.77 -39.10
C VAL A 58 10.97 24.56 -40.62
N GLU A 59 9.83 24.69 -41.31
CA GLU A 59 9.78 24.62 -42.78
C GLU A 59 10.18 25.92 -43.51
N ILE A 60 10.14 27.09 -42.84
CA ILE A 60 10.43 28.40 -43.46
C ILE A 60 11.76 28.46 -44.22
N PRO A 61 12.90 27.92 -43.71
CA PRO A 61 14.18 27.93 -44.43
C PRO A 61 14.12 27.19 -45.78
N PHE A 62 13.31 26.14 -45.87
CA PHE A 62 13.20 25.25 -47.03
C PHE A 62 12.18 25.75 -48.07
N ASN A 63 11.15 26.49 -47.62
CA ASN A 63 10.09 27.06 -48.46
C ASN A 63 10.50 28.29 -49.30
N MET A 64 11.61 28.18 -50.06
CA MET A 64 12.05 29.22 -50.99
C MET A 64 11.30 29.19 -52.34
N ASN A 65 10.60 30.28 -52.64
CA ASN A 65 10.10 30.60 -53.97
C ASN A 65 11.26 30.73 -54.99
N LYS A 66 10.98 30.48 -56.28
CA LYS A 66 11.86 30.77 -57.44
C LYS A 66 12.34 32.23 -57.52
N GLU A 67 11.67 33.16 -56.82
CA GLU A 67 12.11 34.56 -56.64
C GLU A 67 12.96 34.80 -55.38
N GLY A 68 13.38 33.76 -54.65
CA GLY A 68 14.19 33.88 -53.43
C GLY A 68 13.44 34.38 -52.19
N ARG A 69 12.10 34.31 -52.18
CA ARG A 69 11.26 34.69 -51.03
C ARG A 69 10.82 33.45 -50.25
N GLN A 70 10.97 33.48 -48.93
CA GLN A 70 10.35 32.51 -48.04
C GLN A 70 8.83 32.76 -47.96
N ILE A 71 8.04 31.69 -47.79
CA ILE A 71 6.57 31.77 -47.67
C ILE A 71 6.15 31.08 -46.36
N PHE A 72 5.68 31.86 -45.39
CA PHE A 72 5.34 31.40 -44.03
C PHE A 72 4.30 30.28 -43.99
N PHE A 73 3.32 30.30 -44.89
CA PHE A 73 2.24 29.30 -44.96
C PHE A 73 2.57 28.10 -45.88
N GLY A 74 3.74 28.08 -46.53
CA GLY A 74 4.19 26.99 -47.40
C GLY A 74 3.15 26.56 -48.43
N ASP A 75 2.85 25.27 -48.45
CA ASP A 75 1.71 24.66 -49.14
C ASP A 75 0.69 24.04 -48.17
N GLY A 76 0.73 24.43 -46.89
CA GLY A 76 -0.12 23.89 -45.82
C GLY A 76 0.23 22.49 -45.32
N SER A 77 1.16 21.75 -45.95
CA SER A 77 1.45 20.37 -45.53
C SER A 77 2.21 20.26 -44.21
N ALA A 78 3.04 21.25 -43.83
CA ALA A 78 3.63 21.33 -42.49
C ALA A 78 2.56 21.57 -41.40
N ALA A 79 1.51 22.35 -41.68
CA ALA A 79 0.41 22.54 -40.75
C ALA A 79 -0.37 21.24 -40.53
N VAL A 80 -0.64 20.47 -41.59
CA VAL A 80 -1.24 19.12 -41.48
C VAL A 80 -0.33 18.18 -40.66
N THR A 81 0.99 18.24 -40.88
CA THR A 81 1.97 17.42 -40.13
C THR A 81 1.92 17.74 -38.64
N GLY A 82 1.96 19.03 -38.26
CA GLY A 82 1.92 19.44 -36.85
C GLY A 82 0.58 19.21 -36.17
N ILE A 83 -0.56 19.37 -36.86
CA ILE A 83 -1.86 19.04 -36.27
C ILE A 83 -1.98 17.52 -36.04
N ILE A 84 -1.57 16.68 -37.00
CA ILE A 84 -1.63 15.22 -36.83
C ILE A 84 -0.70 14.75 -35.71
N LEU A 85 0.51 15.31 -35.60
CA LEU A 85 1.42 15.00 -34.50
C LEU A 85 0.83 15.45 -33.16
N GLY A 86 0.40 16.71 -33.05
CA GLY A 86 -0.14 17.27 -31.81
C GLY A 86 -1.41 16.57 -31.33
N LEU A 87 -2.27 16.12 -32.26
CA LEU A 87 -3.45 15.30 -31.93
C LEU A 87 -3.12 13.86 -31.51
N SER A 88 -1.88 13.40 -31.68
CA SER A 88 -1.45 12.09 -31.20
C SER A 88 -0.75 12.15 -29.84
N LEU A 89 -0.30 13.32 -29.37
CA LEU A 89 0.37 13.41 -28.07
C LEU A 89 -0.61 13.16 -26.91
N PRO A 90 -0.13 12.72 -25.74
CA PRO A 90 -0.91 12.79 -24.51
C PRO A 90 -1.29 14.24 -24.16
N PRO A 91 -2.42 14.47 -23.48
CA PRO A 91 -2.86 15.81 -23.07
C PRO A 91 -1.94 16.48 -22.04
N THR A 92 -1.16 15.69 -21.29
CA THR A 92 -0.17 16.09 -20.27
C THR A 92 1.17 16.55 -20.84
N ALA A 93 1.47 16.21 -22.10
CA ALA A 93 2.82 16.30 -22.66
C ALA A 93 3.42 17.71 -22.56
N PRO A 94 4.60 17.91 -21.91
CA PRO A 94 5.20 19.23 -21.71
C PRO A 94 5.35 20.02 -23.00
N TRP A 95 5.14 21.34 -22.95
CA TRP A 95 5.05 22.23 -24.12
C TRP A 95 6.25 22.20 -25.09
N TRP A 96 7.42 21.71 -24.66
CA TRP A 96 8.62 21.57 -25.48
C TRP A 96 8.67 20.27 -26.30
N ILE A 97 8.08 19.17 -25.81
CA ILE A 97 7.92 17.88 -26.53
C ILE A 97 7.31 18.06 -27.94
N PRO A 98 6.15 18.73 -28.13
CA PRO A 98 5.60 18.96 -29.47
C PRO A 98 6.49 19.81 -30.38
N ILE A 99 7.35 20.67 -29.81
CA ILE A 99 8.25 21.52 -30.58
C ILE A 99 9.43 20.68 -31.11
N LEU A 100 10.03 19.83 -30.27
CA LEU A 100 11.08 18.89 -30.68
C LEU A 100 10.55 17.85 -31.67
N GLY A 101 9.41 17.22 -31.37
CA GLY A 101 8.77 16.25 -32.28
C GLY A 101 8.36 16.89 -33.61
N GLY A 102 7.86 18.13 -33.59
CA GLY A 102 7.53 18.89 -34.81
C GLY A 102 8.77 19.25 -35.64
N ALA A 103 9.88 19.61 -34.98
CA ALA A 103 11.16 19.82 -35.65
C ALA A 103 11.69 18.52 -36.28
N ALA A 104 11.66 17.41 -35.55
CA ALA A 104 12.07 16.08 -36.05
C ALA A 104 11.20 15.59 -37.22
N ALA A 105 9.87 15.75 -37.13
CA ALA A 105 8.92 15.44 -38.19
C ALA A 105 9.24 16.17 -39.49
N ILE A 106 9.55 17.47 -39.43
CA ILE A 106 9.88 18.26 -40.63
C ILE A 106 11.31 17.98 -41.10
N LEU A 107 12.32 18.01 -40.23
CA LEU A 107 13.71 17.84 -40.64
C LEU A 107 14.01 16.41 -41.12
N VAL A 108 13.77 15.41 -40.27
CA VAL A 108 14.07 14.00 -40.55
C VAL A 108 12.98 13.37 -41.39
N GLY A 109 11.71 13.52 -40.99
CA GLY A 109 10.58 12.88 -41.67
C GLY A 109 10.30 13.38 -43.08
N LYS A 110 10.75 14.60 -43.44
CA LYS A 110 10.36 15.28 -44.69
C LYS A 110 11.51 15.94 -45.46
N GLN A 111 12.27 16.84 -44.85
CA GLN A 111 13.27 17.65 -45.58
C GLN A 111 14.54 16.86 -45.94
N LEU A 112 14.97 15.91 -45.09
CA LEU A 112 16.08 15.00 -45.36
C LEU A 112 15.88 14.19 -46.66
N PHE A 113 14.63 13.86 -47.02
CA PHE A 113 14.29 13.19 -48.27
C PHE A 113 14.08 14.14 -49.46
N GLY A 114 14.22 15.46 -49.28
CA GLY A 114 13.99 16.47 -50.31
C GLY A 114 12.57 17.04 -50.37
N GLY A 115 11.85 17.06 -49.25
CA GLY A 115 10.59 17.77 -49.09
C GLY A 115 9.34 17.00 -49.56
N LEU A 116 8.20 17.71 -49.61
CA LEU A 116 6.90 17.10 -49.92
C LEU A 116 6.91 16.41 -51.30
N GLY A 117 6.44 15.17 -51.32
CA GLY A 117 6.40 14.35 -52.54
C GLY A 117 7.62 13.45 -52.72
N ASN A 118 8.66 13.61 -51.88
CA ASN A 118 9.83 12.73 -51.83
C ASN A 118 9.95 11.99 -50.48
N ASN A 119 9.20 12.38 -49.44
CA ASN A 119 9.20 11.73 -48.13
C ASN A 119 8.76 10.26 -48.22
N VAL A 120 9.62 9.35 -47.75
CA VAL A 120 9.37 7.89 -47.80
C VAL A 120 8.31 7.47 -46.77
N PHE A 121 8.37 8.09 -45.58
CA PHE A 121 7.51 7.81 -44.44
C PHE A 121 6.49 8.94 -44.22
N ASN A 122 5.46 8.70 -43.41
CA ASN A 122 4.59 9.76 -42.93
C ASN A 122 5.37 10.67 -41.95
N PRO A 123 5.56 11.98 -42.22
CA PRO A 123 6.42 12.83 -41.39
C PRO A 123 5.95 12.99 -39.95
N ALA A 124 4.63 13.02 -39.71
CA ALA A 124 4.08 13.17 -38.35
C ALA A 124 4.39 11.93 -37.50
N LEU A 125 4.26 10.73 -38.09
CA LEU A 125 4.63 9.50 -37.40
C LEU A 125 6.13 9.36 -37.15
N VAL A 126 6.99 9.91 -38.01
CA VAL A 126 8.44 9.97 -37.73
C VAL A 126 8.72 10.83 -36.50
N GLY A 127 8.05 11.99 -36.37
CA GLY A 127 8.11 12.79 -35.14
C GLY A 127 7.60 12.03 -33.92
N ARG A 128 6.43 11.39 -34.02
CA ARG A 128 5.84 10.58 -32.94
C ARG A 128 6.75 9.43 -32.51
N ALA A 129 7.30 8.68 -33.45
CA ALA A 129 8.17 7.53 -33.16
C ALA A 129 9.49 7.94 -32.51
N ILE A 130 10.04 9.12 -32.85
CA ILE A 130 11.22 9.67 -32.15
C ILE A 130 10.83 10.06 -30.72
N LEU A 131 9.73 10.78 -30.52
CA LEU A 131 9.27 11.14 -29.17
C LEU A 131 8.98 9.90 -28.30
N SER A 132 8.29 8.89 -28.85
CA SER A 132 7.92 7.65 -28.15
C SER A 132 9.09 6.73 -27.80
N VAL A 133 10.31 7.06 -28.24
CA VAL A 133 11.54 6.29 -27.97
C VAL A 133 12.56 7.12 -27.18
N SER A 134 12.52 8.45 -27.29
CA SER A 134 13.42 9.35 -26.57
C SER A 134 12.82 9.95 -25.28
N TRP A 135 11.50 9.95 -25.13
CA TRP A 135 10.79 10.47 -23.95
C TRP A 135 9.53 9.64 -23.66
N THR A 136 9.73 8.35 -23.37
CA THR A 136 8.63 7.37 -23.21
C THR A 136 7.61 7.81 -22.17
N ILE A 137 8.04 8.20 -20.97
CA ILE A 137 7.17 8.60 -19.83
C ILE A 137 6.22 9.74 -20.23
N HIS A 138 6.74 10.82 -20.83
CA HIS A 138 5.94 11.95 -21.34
C HIS A 138 5.02 11.58 -22.54
N MET A 139 5.18 10.39 -23.10
CA MET A 139 4.38 9.83 -24.20
C MET A 139 3.40 8.73 -23.73
N THR A 140 3.46 8.32 -22.46
CA THR A 140 2.61 7.28 -21.84
C THR A 140 1.82 7.74 -20.61
N ARG A 141 2.03 8.95 -20.06
CA ARG A 141 1.16 9.50 -18.99
C ARG A 141 -0.12 10.11 -19.59
N TRP A 142 -1.26 9.42 -19.48
CA TRP A 142 -2.58 9.91 -19.91
C TRP A 142 -3.45 10.31 -18.71
N VAL A 143 -4.52 11.08 -18.94
CA VAL A 143 -5.48 11.49 -17.89
C VAL A 143 -6.93 11.27 -18.32
N THR A 144 -7.83 11.15 -17.34
CA THR A 144 -9.28 11.18 -17.56
C THR A 144 -9.75 12.51 -18.16
N PRO A 145 -10.64 12.49 -19.16
CA PRO A 145 -11.34 13.70 -19.62
C PRO A 145 -12.15 14.35 -18.49
N PHE A 146 -12.20 15.68 -18.50
CA PHE A 146 -12.81 16.55 -17.48
C PHE A 146 -12.13 16.54 -16.11
N ASP A 147 -11.85 15.36 -15.55
CA ASP A 147 -11.42 15.21 -14.15
C ASP A 147 -9.89 15.34 -13.99
N GLY A 148 -9.11 14.98 -15.02
CA GLY A 148 -7.68 15.31 -15.11
C GLY A 148 -6.73 14.43 -14.30
N VAL A 149 -7.26 13.43 -13.59
CA VAL A 149 -6.51 12.42 -12.82
C VAL A 149 -5.66 11.57 -13.77
N SER A 150 -4.42 11.23 -13.36
CA SER A 150 -3.53 10.30 -14.06
C SER A 150 -4.18 8.92 -14.14
N THR A 151 -4.23 8.29 -15.32
CA THR A 151 -4.86 6.97 -15.45
C THR A 151 -4.30 6.21 -16.64
N SER A 152 -4.18 4.89 -16.49
CA SER A 152 -3.91 3.96 -17.59
C SER A 152 -4.89 4.19 -18.75
N THR A 153 -4.46 3.89 -19.98
CA THR A 153 -5.44 3.80 -21.08
C THR A 153 -6.12 2.44 -21.03
N PRO A 154 -7.39 2.33 -21.48
CA PRO A 154 -8.04 1.03 -21.63
C PRO A 154 -7.25 0.05 -22.53
N LEU A 155 -6.37 0.59 -23.38
CA LEU A 155 -5.50 -0.17 -24.28
C LEU A 155 -4.19 -0.68 -23.61
N ALA A 156 -3.88 -0.20 -22.40
CA ALA A 156 -2.80 -0.69 -21.54
C ALA A 156 -3.32 -1.74 -20.53
N THR A 157 -4.52 -1.53 -19.96
CA THR A 157 -5.16 -2.42 -18.98
C THR A 157 -6.39 -3.12 -19.60
N PRO A 158 -6.22 -4.21 -20.38
CA PRO A 158 -7.30 -4.84 -21.16
C PRO A 158 -8.24 -5.75 -20.34
N GLY A 159 -8.55 -5.37 -19.10
CA GLY A 159 -9.51 -6.05 -18.21
C GLY A 159 -10.70 -5.15 -17.84
N GLU A 160 -10.41 -3.94 -17.35
CA GLU A 160 -11.43 -2.97 -16.96
C GLU A 160 -12.14 -2.35 -18.17
N THR A 161 -13.31 -2.87 -18.52
CA THR A 161 -13.97 -2.49 -19.78
C THR A 161 -14.68 -1.14 -19.70
N ALA A 162 -13.93 -0.05 -19.90
CA ALA A 162 -14.48 1.23 -20.35
C ALA A 162 -15.45 0.99 -21.53
N SER A 163 -16.67 1.53 -21.45
CA SER A 163 -17.75 1.04 -22.30
C SER A 163 -17.53 1.40 -23.77
N LEU A 164 -18.11 0.59 -24.67
CA LEU A 164 -18.13 0.86 -26.11
C LEU A 164 -18.81 2.20 -26.47
N TRP A 165 -19.51 2.84 -25.53
CA TRP A 165 -20.11 4.15 -25.69
C TRP A 165 -19.16 5.29 -25.28
N GLU A 166 -18.46 5.16 -24.15
CA GLU A 166 -17.39 6.09 -23.77
C GLU A 166 -16.26 6.10 -24.80
N LEU A 167 -15.85 4.93 -25.30
CA LEU A 167 -14.90 4.77 -26.41
C LEU A 167 -15.40 5.36 -27.75
N PHE A 168 -16.72 5.53 -27.93
CA PHE A 168 -17.27 6.10 -29.16
C PHE A 168 -17.40 7.63 -29.09
N ILE A 169 -17.74 8.17 -27.91
CA ILE A 169 -17.80 9.62 -27.65
C ILE A 169 -16.40 10.20 -27.45
N GLY A 170 -15.54 9.49 -26.71
CA GLY A 170 -14.20 9.91 -26.30
C GLY A 170 -14.06 10.31 -24.84
N THR A 171 -14.89 9.78 -23.93
CA THR A 171 -14.81 10.05 -22.48
C THR A 171 -13.95 9.01 -21.76
N VAL A 172 -12.78 8.69 -22.33
CA VAL A 172 -11.79 7.75 -21.78
C VAL A 172 -10.39 8.40 -21.78
N PRO A 173 -9.46 7.97 -20.92
CA PRO A 173 -8.06 8.37 -21.02
C PRO A 173 -7.48 8.05 -22.41
N GLY A 174 -6.61 8.93 -22.92
CA GLY A 174 -5.90 8.69 -24.17
C GLY A 174 -5.36 9.93 -24.86
N SER A 175 -4.68 9.68 -25.98
CA SER A 175 -4.04 10.67 -26.85
C SER A 175 -5.06 11.70 -27.41
N ILE A 176 -4.66 12.98 -27.43
CA ILE A 176 -5.55 14.18 -27.50
C ILE A 176 -6.69 14.08 -28.52
N GLY A 177 -6.40 13.66 -29.75
CA GLY A 177 -7.33 13.62 -30.88
C GLY A 177 -7.82 12.23 -31.24
N GLU A 178 -7.55 11.24 -30.40
CA GLU A 178 -7.82 9.82 -30.68
C GLU A 178 -9.08 9.33 -29.96
N THR A 179 -9.37 9.91 -28.80
CA THR A 179 -10.53 9.58 -27.95
C THR A 179 -11.86 9.57 -28.72
N SER A 180 -12.18 10.62 -29.46
CA SER A 180 -13.50 10.75 -30.10
C SER A 180 -13.59 10.13 -31.49
N ALA A 181 -13.90 8.83 -31.51
CA ALA A 181 -14.24 8.09 -32.73
C ALA A 181 -15.33 8.80 -33.55
N LEU A 182 -16.38 9.33 -32.91
CA LEU A 182 -17.45 10.09 -33.56
C LEU A 182 -16.93 11.34 -34.29
N ALA A 183 -16.07 12.14 -33.64
CA ALA A 183 -15.53 13.36 -34.24
C ALA A 183 -14.62 13.06 -35.45
N LEU A 184 -13.78 12.03 -35.33
CA LEU A 184 -12.94 11.53 -36.43
C LEU A 184 -13.78 11.04 -37.63
N LEU A 185 -14.88 10.33 -37.38
CA LEU A 185 -15.79 9.86 -38.43
C LEU A 185 -16.50 11.01 -39.17
N ILE A 186 -16.84 12.10 -38.49
CA ILE A 186 -17.38 13.33 -39.13
C ILE A 186 -16.34 13.93 -40.09
N GLY A 187 -15.08 14.01 -39.66
CA GLY A 187 -13.97 14.47 -40.50
C GLY A 187 -13.70 13.57 -41.72
N ALA A 188 -13.68 12.24 -41.50
CA ALA A 188 -13.52 11.25 -42.56
C ALA A 188 -14.66 11.30 -43.59
N ALA A 189 -15.90 11.46 -43.14
CA ALA A 189 -17.07 11.63 -44.02
C ALA A 189 -16.96 12.91 -44.88
N TYR A 190 -16.42 14.01 -44.32
CA TYR A 190 -16.13 15.22 -45.09
C TYR A 190 -15.06 14.97 -46.17
N LEU A 191 -13.93 14.34 -45.83
CA LEU A 191 -12.87 14.03 -46.81
C LEU A 191 -13.35 13.07 -47.91
N TYR A 192 -14.23 12.12 -47.57
CA TYR A 192 -14.87 11.24 -48.54
C TYR A 192 -15.80 12.00 -49.49
N TYR A 193 -16.69 12.85 -48.96
CA TYR A 193 -17.59 13.70 -49.76
C TYR A 193 -16.82 14.65 -50.69
N ARG A 194 -15.66 15.14 -50.24
CA ARG A 194 -14.75 15.99 -51.04
C ARG A 194 -13.90 15.21 -52.04
N GLY A 195 -13.86 13.87 -51.96
CA GLY A 195 -13.14 13.00 -52.88
C GLY A 195 -11.64 12.88 -52.63
N TYR A 196 -11.15 13.24 -51.43
CA TYR A 196 -9.73 13.18 -51.08
C TYR A 196 -9.35 11.88 -50.33
N LEU A 197 -10.31 11.19 -49.70
CA LEU A 197 -10.11 9.92 -48.99
C LEU A 197 -10.21 8.71 -49.94
N ASP A 198 -9.18 7.82 -49.99
CA ASP A 198 -9.26 6.54 -50.70
C ASP A 198 -9.56 5.37 -49.74
N LEU A 199 -10.83 5.00 -49.66
CA LEU A 199 -11.33 3.87 -48.86
C LEU A 199 -10.65 2.52 -49.15
N ARG A 200 -9.85 2.39 -50.22
CA ARG A 200 -9.01 1.21 -50.47
C ARG A 200 -7.88 1.01 -49.46
N ILE A 201 -7.56 2.01 -48.64
CA ILE A 201 -6.62 1.89 -47.53
C ILE A 201 -7.43 1.70 -46.23
N SER A 202 -8.31 2.65 -45.91
CA SER A 202 -9.01 2.71 -44.62
C SER A 202 -9.90 1.49 -44.33
N ILE A 203 -10.69 1.02 -45.30
CA ILE A 203 -11.60 -0.11 -45.07
C ILE A 203 -10.82 -1.43 -44.91
N PRO A 204 -9.84 -1.76 -45.79
CA PRO A 204 -9.01 -2.96 -45.59
C PRO A 204 -8.14 -2.92 -44.33
N TYR A 205 -7.75 -1.74 -43.83
CA TYR A 205 -7.08 -1.57 -42.53
C TYR A 205 -8.03 -1.98 -41.40
N ILE A 206 -9.17 -1.28 -41.25
CA ILE A 206 -10.13 -1.53 -40.16
C ILE A 206 -10.62 -2.98 -40.17
N LEU A 207 -10.91 -3.55 -41.34
CA LEU A 207 -11.34 -4.96 -41.47
C LEU A 207 -10.22 -5.96 -41.16
N ALA A 208 -8.96 -5.66 -41.49
CA ALA A 208 -7.85 -6.57 -41.17
C ALA A 208 -7.52 -6.56 -39.67
N ALA A 209 -7.59 -5.40 -39.01
CA ALA A 209 -7.48 -5.32 -37.56
C ALA A 209 -8.61 -6.12 -36.88
N ALA A 210 -9.86 -5.89 -37.27
CA ALA A 210 -11.03 -6.61 -36.75
C ALA A 210 -10.92 -8.14 -36.92
N VAL A 211 -10.48 -8.61 -38.09
CA VAL A 211 -10.28 -10.04 -38.34
C VAL A 211 -9.10 -10.61 -37.54
N THR A 212 -8.04 -9.83 -37.32
CA THR A 212 -6.89 -10.26 -36.50
C THR A 212 -7.28 -10.37 -35.03
N ALA A 213 -8.05 -9.42 -34.50
CA ALA A 213 -8.60 -9.47 -33.14
C ALA A 213 -9.49 -10.72 -32.93
N ILE A 214 -10.42 -10.99 -33.86
CA ILE A 214 -11.26 -12.20 -33.84
C ILE A 214 -10.43 -13.51 -33.85
N ILE A 215 -9.29 -13.53 -34.55
CA ILE A 215 -8.41 -14.70 -34.60
C ILE A 215 -7.65 -14.91 -33.28
N LEU A 216 -7.42 -13.83 -32.53
CA LEU A 216 -6.72 -13.82 -31.23
C LEU A 216 -7.68 -13.83 -30.03
N GLY A 217 -8.99 -13.95 -30.23
CA GLY A 217 -10.02 -13.93 -29.17
C GLY A 217 -10.44 -12.55 -28.66
N ILE A 218 -9.75 -11.48 -29.09
CA ILE A 218 -9.95 -10.10 -28.62
C ILE A 218 -11.21 -9.49 -29.24
N ASN A 219 -11.94 -8.68 -28.46
CA ASN A 219 -13.14 -7.97 -28.92
C ASN A 219 -12.82 -7.03 -30.11
N PRO A 220 -13.32 -7.30 -31.32
CA PRO A 220 -12.93 -6.55 -32.51
C PRO A 220 -13.53 -5.15 -32.57
N VAL A 221 -14.64 -4.87 -31.87
CA VAL A 221 -15.21 -3.52 -31.81
C VAL A 221 -14.33 -2.65 -30.93
N TYR A 222 -13.92 -3.20 -29.79
CA TYR A 222 -12.97 -2.57 -28.87
C TYR A 222 -11.64 -2.24 -29.57
N THR A 223 -11.03 -3.21 -30.27
CA THR A 223 -9.78 -2.98 -31.03
C THR A 223 -9.89 -1.86 -32.08
N ILE A 224 -11.08 -1.66 -32.68
CA ILE A 224 -11.31 -0.59 -33.65
C ILE A 224 -11.47 0.77 -32.98
N LEU A 225 -12.21 0.85 -31.86
CA LEU A 225 -12.53 2.12 -31.19
C LEU A 225 -11.38 2.62 -30.30
N ALA A 226 -10.62 1.72 -29.67
CA ALA A 226 -9.55 2.09 -28.75
C ALA A 226 -8.31 2.66 -29.46
N GLY A 227 -7.88 3.85 -29.04
CA GLY A 227 -6.65 4.53 -29.46
C GLY A 227 -6.55 4.86 -30.95
N SER A 228 -5.30 5.03 -31.42
CA SER A 228 -4.91 5.60 -32.71
C SER A 228 -5.47 4.96 -34.00
N LEU A 229 -6.27 3.89 -33.94
CA LEU A 229 -6.64 3.09 -35.12
C LEU A 229 -7.53 3.88 -36.10
N ILE A 230 -8.53 4.63 -35.60
CA ILE A 230 -9.46 5.38 -36.48
C ILE A 230 -8.77 6.58 -37.12
N ILE A 231 -8.01 7.37 -36.36
CA ILE A 231 -7.22 8.48 -36.90
C ILE A 231 -6.15 7.97 -37.87
N GLY A 232 -5.49 6.87 -37.50
CA GLY A 232 -4.55 6.11 -38.32
C GLY A 232 -5.13 5.69 -39.67
N ALA A 233 -6.30 5.07 -39.68
CA ALA A 233 -6.94 4.56 -40.89
C ALA A 233 -7.50 5.65 -41.84
N PHE A 234 -7.95 6.80 -41.31
CA PHE A 234 -8.64 7.83 -42.11
C PHE A 234 -7.84 9.10 -42.41
N PHE A 235 -6.79 9.40 -41.64
CA PHE A 235 -6.00 10.63 -41.80
C PHE A 235 -4.51 10.37 -42.04
N ILE A 236 -3.94 9.32 -41.45
CA ILE A 236 -2.48 9.10 -41.44
C ILE A 236 -2.03 8.10 -42.52
N ALA A 237 -2.60 6.89 -42.54
CA ALA A 237 -2.25 5.84 -43.51
C ALA A 237 -2.66 6.21 -44.95
N THR A 238 -3.60 7.12 -45.10
CA THR A 238 -4.10 7.65 -46.38
C THR A 238 -3.30 8.81 -46.95
N ASP A 239 -2.13 9.16 -46.38
CA ASP A 239 -1.21 10.12 -46.98
C ASP A 239 -0.90 9.74 -48.44
N MET A 240 -0.90 10.76 -49.31
CA MET A 240 -0.78 10.60 -50.75
C MET A 240 0.67 10.40 -51.24
N VAL A 241 1.67 10.63 -50.38
CA VAL A 241 3.09 10.47 -50.73
C VAL A 241 3.65 9.13 -50.25
N SER A 242 3.41 8.76 -49.00
CA SER A 242 3.99 7.59 -48.35
C SER A 242 3.18 6.28 -48.52
N SER A 243 1.97 6.35 -49.11
CA SER A 243 1.15 5.17 -49.45
C SER A 243 1.25 4.78 -50.95
N PRO A 244 0.92 3.53 -51.35
CA PRO A 244 1.11 3.07 -52.72
C PRO A 244 0.24 3.82 -53.75
N ALA A 245 0.75 4.06 -54.95
CA ALA A 245 0.00 4.63 -56.08
C ALA A 245 -0.98 3.62 -56.73
N THR A 246 -0.68 2.32 -56.64
CA THR A 246 -1.46 1.27 -57.31
C THR A 246 -2.70 0.85 -56.53
N ARG A 247 -3.84 0.67 -57.23
CA ARG A 247 -5.13 0.34 -56.61
C ARG A 247 -5.13 -0.96 -55.80
N SER A 248 -4.34 -1.95 -56.22
CA SER A 248 -4.20 -3.23 -55.52
C SER A 248 -3.16 -3.13 -54.40
N GLY A 249 -2.08 -2.38 -54.60
CA GLY A 249 -1.08 -2.10 -53.58
C GLY A 249 -1.70 -1.42 -52.35
N ARG A 250 -2.60 -0.45 -52.55
CA ARG A 250 -3.37 0.20 -51.46
C ARG A 250 -4.15 -0.76 -50.57
N ILE A 251 -4.76 -1.79 -51.17
CA ILE A 251 -5.55 -2.79 -50.43
C ILE A 251 -4.63 -3.69 -49.59
N VAL A 252 -3.51 -4.16 -50.18
CA VAL A 252 -2.52 -4.97 -49.46
C VAL A 252 -1.80 -4.17 -48.38
N TYR A 253 -1.52 -2.89 -48.64
CA TYR A 253 -0.97 -1.95 -47.68
C TYR A 253 -1.95 -1.72 -46.51
N GLY A 254 -3.22 -1.44 -46.79
CA GLY A 254 -4.25 -1.31 -45.74
C GLY A 254 -4.35 -2.57 -44.87
N ILE A 255 -4.44 -3.76 -45.49
CA ILE A 255 -4.46 -5.04 -44.77
C ILE A 255 -3.23 -5.21 -43.89
N GLY A 256 -2.03 -4.94 -44.41
CA GLY A 256 -0.80 -5.08 -43.64
C GLY A 256 -0.74 -4.13 -42.45
N CYS A 257 -1.15 -2.85 -42.60
CA CYS A 257 -1.27 -1.94 -41.46
C CYS A 257 -2.22 -2.50 -40.39
N GLY A 258 -3.39 -2.99 -40.79
CA GLY A 258 -4.38 -3.53 -39.84
C GLY A 258 -3.92 -4.79 -39.09
N VAL A 259 -3.24 -5.72 -39.77
CA VAL A 259 -2.64 -6.89 -39.11
C VAL A 259 -1.51 -6.45 -38.16
N LEU A 260 -0.58 -5.62 -38.65
CA LEU A 260 0.57 -5.18 -37.86
C LEU A 260 0.18 -4.38 -36.62
N THR A 261 -0.85 -3.52 -36.71
CA THR A 261 -1.34 -2.76 -35.55
C THR A 261 -1.80 -3.68 -34.43
N VAL A 262 -2.53 -4.76 -34.76
CA VAL A 262 -3.01 -5.73 -33.75
C VAL A 262 -1.86 -6.63 -33.26
N VAL A 263 -0.97 -7.07 -34.15
CA VAL A 263 0.21 -7.86 -33.75
C VAL A 263 1.11 -7.08 -32.80
N ILE A 264 1.36 -5.79 -33.06
CA ILE A 264 2.19 -4.95 -32.17
C ILE A 264 1.47 -4.71 -30.83
N ARG A 265 0.15 -4.45 -30.85
CA ARG A 265 -0.68 -4.29 -29.64
C ARG A 265 -0.75 -5.52 -28.72
N VAL A 266 -0.50 -6.73 -29.23
CA VAL A 266 -0.69 -7.99 -28.50
C VAL A 266 0.64 -8.68 -28.17
N PHE A 267 1.69 -8.43 -28.96
CA PHE A 267 2.99 -9.10 -28.81
C PHE A 267 4.15 -8.12 -28.59
N THR A 268 3.87 -6.89 -28.13
CA THR A 268 4.89 -5.93 -27.65
C THR A 268 4.30 -5.02 -26.58
N GLY A 269 5.11 -4.52 -25.64
CA GLY A 269 4.72 -3.51 -24.66
C GLY A 269 4.45 -2.10 -25.21
N PHE A 270 4.05 -1.98 -26.49
CA PHE A 270 3.61 -0.73 -27.10
C PHE A 270 2.08 -0.77 -27.33
N PRO A 271 1.24 -0.31 -26.38
CA PRO A 271 -0.21 -0.27 -26.56
C PRO A 271 -0.62 0.54 -27.82
N GLU A 272 0.16 1.55 -28.21
CA GLU A 272 -0.03 2.31 -29.44
C GLU A 272 0.70 1.75 -30.68
N GLY A 273 0.42 0.49 -31.04
CA GLY A 273 1.00 -0.19 -32.22
C GLY A 273 0.74 0.44 -33.61
N VAL A 274 -0.07 1.49 -33.73
CA VAL A 274 -0.43 2.15 -35.00
C VAL A 274 0.75 2.86 -35.66
N THR A 275 1.56 3.56 -34.85
CA THR A 275 2.70 4.38 -35.32
C THR A 275 3.68 3.53 -36.11
N PHE A 276 4.16 2.45 -35.49
CA PHE A 276 5.16 1.55 -36.05
C PHE A 276 4.57 0.71 -37.21
N ALA A 277 3.32 0.25 -37.11
CA ALA A 277 2.64 -0.46 -38.19
C ALA A 277 2.58 0.34 -39.50
N ILE A 278 2.19 1.62 -39.44
CA ILE A 278 2.09 2.48 -40.63
C ILE A 278 3.49 2.81 -41.17
N LEU A 279 4.47 3.15 -40.32
CA LEU A 279 5.83 3.46 -40.75
C LEU A 279 6.51 2.26 -41.46
N LEU A 280 6.42 1.08 -40.87
CA LEU A 280 6.96 -0.16 -41.45
C LEU A 280 6.30 -0.47 -42.79
N MET A 281 4.99 -0.22 -42.91
CA MET A 281 4.25 -0.39 -44.17
C MET A 281 4.52 0.70 -45.20
N ASN A 282 4.85 1.94 -44.81
CA ASN A 282 5.35 2.98 -45.72
C ASN A 282 6.64 2.52 -46.42
N GLY A 283 7.56 1.90 -45.69
CA GLY A 283 8.78 1.30 -46.24
C GLY A 283 8.49 0.27 -47.36
N PHE A 284 7.37 -0.46 -47.25
CA PHE A 284 6.92 -1.40 -48.27
C PHE A 284 6.07 -0.79 -49.40
N SER A 285 5.69 0.50 -49.37
CA SER A 285 4.88 1.12 -50.44
C SER A 285 5.49 0.99 -51.83
N HIS A 286 6.81 1.19 -51.95
CA HIS A 286 7.53 1.05 -53.23
C HIS A 286 7.60 -0.40 -53.74
N LEU A 287 7.66 -1.37 -52.82
CA LEU A 287 7.55 -2.79 -53.13
C LEU A 287 6.16 -3.10 -53.71
N PHE A 288 5.09 -2.67 -53.04
CA PHE A 288 3.72 -2.94 -53.48
C PHE A 288 3.44 -2.36 -54.87
N ASP A 289 3.89 -1.14 -55.16
CA ASP A 289 3.74 -0.59 -56.51
C ASP A 289 4.56 -1.34 -57.56
N THR A 290 5.78 -1.78 -57.22
CA THR A 290 6.61 -2.60 -58.12
C THR A 290 5.95 -3.96 -58.44
N LEU A 291 5.29 -4.58 -57.46
CA LEU A 291 4.55 -5.83 -57.60
C LEU A 291 3.24 -5.64 -58.38
N PHE A 292 2.42 -4.65 -57.99
CA PHE A 292 1.04 -4.47 -58.45
C PHE A 292 0.86 -3.49 -59.61
N GLU A 293 1.92 -2.84 -60.11
CA GLU A 293 1.86 -2.08 -61.35
C GLU A 293 1.30 -2.93 -62.50
N GLY A 294 0.65 -2.28 -63.48
CA GLY A 294 0.21 -2.94 -64.70
C GLY A 294 1.36 -3.49 -65.56
N TYR A 295 1.00 -4.27 -66.59
CA TYR A 295 1.93 -4.61 -67.67
C TYR A 295 2.03 -3.46 -68.67
N ILE A 296 3.03 -2.59 -68.50
CA ILE A 296 3.42 -1.63 -69.55
C ILE A 296 4.02 -2.42 -70.73
N PHE A 297 3.46 -2.21 -71.92
CA PHE A 297 3.73 -3.03 -73.10
C PHE A 297 5.17 -2.87 -73.59
N GLY A 298 6.03 -3.86 -73.30
CA GLY A 298 7.41 -3.94 -73.80
C GLY A 298 8.49 -4.31 -72.77
N GLN A 299 8.27 -4.10 -71.47
CA GLN A 299 9.32 -4.27 -70.43
C GLN A 299 9.38 -5.67 -69.77
N ILE A 300 8.93 -6.72 -70.46
CA ILE A 300 8.72 -8.08 -69.89
C ILE A 300 9.94 -8.64 -69.15
N HIS A 301 11.16 -8.44 -69.67
CA HIS A 301 12.39 -8.96 -69.05
C HIS A 301 12.89 -8.15 -67.84
N LEU A 302 12.69 -6.82 -67.83
CA LEU A 302 13.16 -5.98 -66.73
C LEU A 302 12.27 -6.15 -65.49
N LYS A 303 10.94 -6.22 -65.66
CA LYS A 303 10.02 -6.35 -64.54
C LYS A 303 10.22 -7.68 -63.79
N LYS A 304 10.53 -8.78 -64.49
CA LYS A 304 10.78 -10.08 -63.83
C LYS A 304 12.01 -10.05 -62.90
N LYS A 305 13.09 -9.34 -63.26
CA LYS A 305 14.24 -9.17 -62.37
C LYS A 305 13.91 -8.25 -61.18
N ARG A 306 13.22 -7.13 -61.41
CA ARG A 306 12.80 -6.22 -60.32
C ARG A 306 11.84 -6.87 -59.33
N ILE A 307 10.80 -7.58 -59.80
CA ILE A 307 9.88 -8.33 -58.93
C ILE A 307 10.64 -9.39 -58.11
N MET A 308 11.62 -10.08 -58.70
CA MET A 308 12.42 -11.07 -57.98
C MET A 308 13.35 -10.42 -56.94
N GLN A 309 13.97 -9.27 -57.23
CA GLN A 309 14.80 -8.55 -56.27
C GLN A 309 13.97 -7.93 -55.14
N ALA A 310 12.87 -7.27 -55.47
CA ALA A 310 11.96 -6.68 -54.49
C ALA A 310 11.28 -7.74 -53.63
N GLY A 311 10.86 -8.87 -54.23
CA GLY A 311 10.32 -10.02 -53.50
C GLY A 311 11.36 -10.72 -52.63
N VAL A 312 12.64 -10.77 -53.02
CA VAL A 312 13.73 -11.24 -52.15
C VAL A 312 13.93 -10.27 -50.98
N ILE A 313 13.99 -8.95 -51.23
CA ILE A 313 14.12 -7.95 -50.15
C ILE A 313 12.95 -8.07 -49.18
N ALA A 314 11.71 -8.09 -49.68
CA ALA A 314 10.50 -8.27 -48.89
C ALA A 314 10.53 -9.55 -48.05
N LEU A 315 10.87 -10.68 -48.68
CA LEU A 315 10.99 -11.95 -47.99
C LEU A 315 12.12 -11.93 -46.96
N SER A 316 13.26 -11.28 -47.23
CA SER A 316 14.35 -11.15 -46.26
C SER A 316 14.03 -10.18 -45.13
N THR A 317 13.23 -9.12 -45.33
CA THR A 317 12.81 -8.22 -44.25
C THR A 317 11.73 -8.89 -43.40
N VAL A 318 10.73 -9.55 -44.01
CA VAL A 318 9.73 -10.33 -43.27
C VAL A 318 10.36 -11.53 -42.56
N LEU A 319 11.35 -12.20 -43.18
CA LEU A 319 12.09 -13.28 -42.54
C LEU A 319 13.07 -12.76 -41.48
N PHE A 320 13.67 -11.59 -41.64
CA PHE A 320 14.48 -10.96 -40.59
C PHE A 320 13.61 -10.55 -39.40
N VAL A 321 12.45 -9.93 -39.64
CA VAL A 321 11.48 -9.62 -38.58
C VAL A 321 10.92 -10.90 -37.95
N ALA A 322 10.65 -11.96 -38.71
CA ALA A 322 10.19 -13.25 -38.17
C ALA A 322 11.31 -14.09 -37.54
N ILE A 323 12.58 -13.81 -37.80
CA ILE A 323 13.74 -14.39 -37.10
C ILE A 323 14.10 -13.54 -35.88
N ALA A 324 13.89 -12.23 -35.90
CA ALA A 324 14.03 -11.37 -34.72
C ALA A 324 12.90 -11.64 -33.74
N PHE A 325 11.64 -11.64 -34.19
CA PHE A 325 10.47 -12.05 -33.43
C PHE A 325 10.50 -13.54 -33.05
N GLY A 326 11.09 -14.39 -33.90
CA GLY A 326 11.31 -15.80 -33.59
C GLY A 326 12.51 -16.07 -32.69
N ALA A 327 13.45 -15.12 -32.57
CA ALA A 327 14.54 -15.15 -31.61
C ALA A 327 14.08 -14.59 -30.27
N LEU A 328 13.29 -13.50 -30.27
CA LEU A 328 12.49 -13.06 -29.14
C LEU A 328 11.66 -14.24 -28.63
N GLN A 329 10.73 -14.82 -29.40
CA GLN A 329 9.94 -16.01 -29.00
C GLN A 329 10.71 -17.31 -28.70
N LEU A 330 12.04 -17.34 -28.88
CA LEU A 330 12.91 -18.42 -28.39
C LEU A 330 13.68 -18.01 -27.12
N SER A 331 13.98 -16.72 -26.96
CA SER A 331 14.36 -16.08 -25.70
C SER A 331 13.19 -16.00 -24.73
N ASP A 332 11.95 -15.76 -25.16
CA ASP A 332 10.74 -15.53 -24.33
C ASP A 332 10.37 -16.77 -23.48
N ARG A 333 11.00 -17.92 -23.70
CA ARG A 333 10.99 -19.05 -22.74
C ARG A 333 11.91 -18.85 -21.52
N GLN A 334 12.57 -17.70 -21.49
CA GLN A 334 13.48 -17.11 -20.53
C GLN A 334 13.44 -15.55 -20.67
N PHE A 335 12.32 -15.00 -21.19
CA PHE A 335 12.05 -13.57 -21.32
C PHE A 335 10.52 -13.33 -21.20
N LEU A 336 9.93 -13.64 -20.04
CA LEU A 336 10.00 -12.84 -18.80
C LEU A 336 9.02 -11.65 -18.84
N GLU A 337 8.15 -11.61 -17.83
CA GLU A 337 7.12 -10.63 -17.48
C GLU A 337 7.69 -9.20 -17.27
N PRO A 338 6.85 -8.15 -17.12
CA PRO A 338 7.32 -6.78 -16.94
C PRO A 338 8.30 -6.63 -15.75
N GLN A 339 7.92 -7.18 -14.59
CA GLN A 339 8.71 -7.18 -13.34
C GLN A 339 10.11 -7.74 -13.60
N HIS A 340 10.22 -8.90 -14.23
CA HIS A 340 11.50 -9.55 -14.51
C HIS A 340 12.48 -8.70 -15.36
N ARG A 341 12.01 -7.67 -16.08
CA ARG A 341 12.91 -6.68 -16.71
C ARG A 341 13.47 -5.71 -15.69
N VAL A 342 12.65 -5.24 -14.76
CA VAL A 342 13.04 -4.40 -13.61
C VAL A 342 14.11 -5.14 -12.79
N PHE A 343 13.90 -6.42 -12.48
CA PHE A 343 14.90 -7.28 -11.82
C PHE A 343 16.20 -7.37 -12.64
N ASN A 344 16.15 -7.61 -13.96
CA ASN A 344 17.36 -7.64 -14.80
C ASN A 344 18.08 -6.27 -14.90
N GLN A 345 17.37 -5.17 -14.66
CA GLN A 345 17.92 -3.82 -14.72
C GLN A 345 18.64 -3.44 -13.43
N HIS A 346 18.13 -3.88 -12.27
CA HIS A 346 18.58 -3.42 -10.95
C HIS A 346 19.17 -4.50 -10.03
N MET A 347 19.12 -5.79 -10.39
CA MET A 347 19.80 -6.86 -9.62
C MET A 347 21.29 -6.56 -9.42
N HIS A 348 21.95 -5.88 -10.38
CA HIS A 348 23.35 -5.49 -10.26
C HIS A 348 23.59 -4.22 -9.43
N ASP A 349 22.54 -3.45 -9.10
CA ASP A 349 22.64 -2.32 -8.17
C ASP A 349 22.93 -2.84 -6.75
N PHE A 350 22.25 -3.92 -6.35
CA PHE A 350 22.39 -4.56 -5.03
C PHE A 350 23.36 -5.75 -5.01
N PHE A 351 23.42 -6.54 -6.09
CA PHE A 351 24.29 -7.72 -6.22
C PHE A 351 25.23 -7.60 -7.44
N PRO A 352 26.27 -6.74 -7.39
CA PRO A 352 27.10 -6.42 -8.56
C PRO A 352 27.68 -7.63 -9.29
N HIS A 353 28.00 -8.69 -8.56
CA HIS A 353 28.68 -9.88 -9.06
C HIS A 353 27.76 -11.10 -9.33
N ALA A 354 26.43 -10.94 -9.37
CA ALA A 354 25.49 -12.04 -9.63
C ALA A 354 25.56 -12.59 -11.07
N ASP A 355 25.34 -13.90 -11.22
CA ASP A 355 25.20 -14.59 -12.52
C ASP A 355 23.77 -14.46 -13.11
N GLY A 356 22.79 -14.08 -12.27
CA GLY A 356 21.38 -13.96 -12.61
C GLY A 356 20.45 -14.47 -11.50
N PHE A 357 19.16 -14.18 -11.62
CA PHE A 357 18.12 -14.59 -10.66
C PHE A 357 17.23 -15.74 -11.18
N ASN A 358 16.37 -16.27 -10.31
CA ASN A 358 15.33 -17.24 -10.64
C ASN A 358 14.07 -16.83 -9.88
N MET A 359 12.93 -16.73 -10.55
CA MET A 359 11.67 -16.45 -9.86
C MET A 359 11.31 -17.58 -8.92
N LEU A 360 10.75 -17.22 -7.77
CA LEU A 360 10.29 -18.14 -6.75
C LEU A 360 8.76 -18.07 -6.64
N GLU A 361 8.23 -16.85 -6.53
CA GLU A 361 6.83 -16.59 -6.26
C GLU A 361 6.33 -15.37 -7.06
N GLU A 362 5.10 -15.47 -7.55
CA GLU A 362 4.42 -14.56 -8.48
C GLU A 362 2.94 -14.63 -8.12
N LEU A 363 2.54 -13.88 -7.09
CA LEU A 363 1.20 -13.96 -6.48
C LEU A 363 0.18 -13.13 -7.26
N HIS A 364 0.56 -11.91 -7.61
CA HIS A 364 -0.19 -11.00 -8.50
C HIS A 364 0.78 -10.06 -9.24
N ASP A 365 0.26 -9.15 -10.08
CA ASP A 365 1.09 -8.20 -10.86
C ASP A 365 1.89 -7.21 -9.94
N ASP A 366 1.55 -7.13 -8.65
CA ASP A 366 1.98 -6.18 -7.62
C ASP A 366 2.94 -6.74 -6.54
N ARG A 367 3.02 -8.07 -6.35
CA ARG A 367 3.92 -8.73 -5.37
C ARG A 367 4.72 -9.87 -6.00
N THR A 368 6.04 -9.76 -5.98
CA THR A 368 6.95 -10.64 -6.77
C THR A 368 8.27 -10.96 -6.04
N LEU A 369 8.72 -12.22 -6.05
CA LEU A 369 9.95 -12.66 -5.38
C LEU A 369 10.90 -13.46 -6.29
N ALA A 370 12.21 -13.13 -6.25
CA ALA A 370 13.25 -13.90 -6.94
C ALA A 370 14.51 -14.21 -6.10
N GLU A 371 15.08 -15.39 -6.36
CA GLU A 371 16.34 -15.87 -5.80
C GLU A 371 17.53 -15.44 -6.67
N VAL A 372 18.39 -14.56 -6.14
CA VAL A 372 19.61 -14.10 -6.81
C VAL A 372 20.73 -15.11 -6.62
N LYS A 373 21.47 -15.43 -7.70
CA LYS A 373 22.53 -16.44 -7.68
C LYS A 373 23.89 -15.97 -8.18
N GLN A 374 24.94 -16.53 -7.58
CA GLN A 374 26.34 -16.40 -8.00
C GLN A 374 27.07 -17.74 -7.86
N GLY A 375 27.86 -18.14 -8.86
CA GLY A 375 28.54 -19.43 -8.90
C GLY A 375 27.60 -20.64 -8.87
N GLY A 376 26.30 -20.42 -9.13
CA GLY A 376 25.23 -21.41 -8.94
C GLY A 376 24.76 -21.61 -7.49
N ARG A 377 25.14 -20.72 -6.55
CA ARG A 377 24.61 -20.65 -5.17
C ARG A 377 23.65 -19.47 -5.03
N ARG A 378 22.71 -19.52 -4.08
CA ARG A 378 21.97 -18.34 -3.59
C ARG A 378 22.96 -17.34 -2.98
N VAL A 379 22.77 -16.06 -3.23
CA VAL A 379 23.49 -14.94 -2.58
C VAL A 379 22.56 -13.90 -1.94
N GLY A 380 21.26 -14.04 -2.17
CA GLY A 380 20.21 -13.23 -1.56
C GLY A 380 18.92 -13.39 -2.35
N PHE A 381 17.97 -12.53 -2.03
CA PHE A 381 16.68 -12.38 -2.67
C PHE A 381 16.53 -10.96 -3.21
N LEU A 382 15.59 -10.81 -4.13
CA LEU A 382 15.11 -9.52 -4.60
C LEU A 382 13.58 -9.62 -4.60
N ALA A 383 12.93 -8.71 -3.88
CA ALA A 383 11.48 -8.58 -3.82
C ALA A 383 11.08 -7.30 -4.56
N TYR A 384 9.91 -7.31 -5.18
CA TYR A 384 9.32 -6.16 -5.86
C TYR A 384 7.84 -6.08 -5.47
N THR A 385 7.45 -4.92 -4.97
CA THR A 385 6.20 -4.71 -4.23
C THR A 385 5.62 -3.34 -4.57
N GLU A 386 4.31 -3.27 -4.78
CA GLU A 386 3.58 -2.03 -5.09
C GLU A 386 2.54 -1.74 -3.98
N ARG A 387 2.55 -0.52 -3.43
CA ARG A 387 1.55 -0.01 -2.46
C ARG A 387 1.05 1.38 -2.92
N ILE A 388 -0.04 1.88 -2.32
CA ILE A 388 -0.68 3.15 -2.70
C ILE A 388 -0.23 4.27 -1.75
N GLY A 389 0.48 5.26 -2.27
CA GLY A 389 0.82 6.52 -1.59
C GLY A 389 -0.28 7.58 -1.69
N TYR A 390 0.09 8.85 -1.45
CA TYR A 390 -0.83 9.97 -1.37
C TYR A 390 -1.42 10.45 -2.71
N ASP A 391 -0.65 10.46 -3.81
CA ASP A 391 -1.09 10.84 -5.16
C ASP A 391 -1.08 9.66 -6.16
N GLY A 392 -0.57 8.47 -5.76
CA GLY A 392 -0.83 7.21 -6.48
C GLY A 392 0.07 6.04 -6.06
N GLU A 393 0.17 5.04 -6.95
CA GLU A 393 1.01 3.85 -6.77
C GLU A 393 2.50 4.23 -6.59
N ILE A 394 3.18 3.54 -5.68
CA ILE A 394 4.62 3.57 -5.42
C ILE A 394 5.14 2.14 -5.63
N GLN A 395 6.14 1.97 -6.51
CA GLN A 395 6.74 0.69 -6.83
C GLN A 395 8.15 0.63 -6.20
N ASN A 396 8.36 -0.28 -5.26
CA ASN A 396 9.64 -0.47 -4.57
C ASN A 396 10.27 -1.82 -4.94
N MET A 397 11.59 -1.91 -4.80
CA MET A 397 12.34 -3.16 -4.92
C MET A 397 13.40 -3.26 -3.82
N VAL A 398 13.30 -4.32 -3.04
CA VAL A 398 14.08 -4.52 -1.82
C VAL A 398 14.98 -5.74 -2.01
N ALA A 399 16.28 -5.56 -1.79
CA ALA A 399 17.25 -6.63 -1.78
C ALA A 399 17.45 -7.13 -0.35
N ILE A 400 17.34 -8.44 -0.14
CA ILE A 400 17.40 -9.08 1.18
C ILE A 400 18.44 -10.20 1.12
N ASN A 401 19.21 -10.40 2.17
CA ASN A 401 20.30 -11.39 2.19
C ASN A 401 19.77 -12.83 2.41
N PRO A 402 20.62 -13.88 2.34
CA PRO A 402 20.18 -15.26 2.52
C PRO A 402 19.67 -15.60 3.92
N ASP A 403 19.93 -14.73 4.89
CA ASP A 403 19.77 -14.95 6.33
C ASP A 403 18.57 -14.15 6.91
N GLY A 404 18.05 -13.16 6.16
CA GLY A 404 16.77 -12.47 6.43
C GLY A 404 16.82 -10.94 6.42
N GLU A 405 18.00 -10.33 6.32
CA GLU A 405 18.23 -8.89 6.54
C GLU A 405 18.16 -8.09 5.22
N VAL A 406 17.54 -6.91 5.24
CA VAL A 406 17.56 -5.96 4.11
C VAL A 406 18.97 -5.46 3.84
N ILE A 407 19.43 -5.61 2.59
CA ILE A 407 20.70 -5.06 2.06
C ILE A 407 20.48 -3.65 1.49
N GLY A 408 19.27 -3.36 1.00
CA GLY A 408 18.91 -2.06 0.42
C GLY A 408 17.50 -2.03 -0.17
N SER A 409 16.91 -0.83 -0.18
CA SER A 409 15.59 -0.50 -0.70
C SER A 409 15.72 0.47 -1.88
N LYS A 410 14.80 0.46 -2.87
CA LYS A 410 14.88 1.35 -4.04
C LYS A 410 13.55 1.53 -4.77
N ILE A 411 13.05 2.76 -4.77
CA ILE A 411 11.89 3.18 -5.57
C ILE A 411 12.21 3.08 -7.07
N ILE A 412 11.27 2.56 -7.86
CA ILE A 412 11.44 2.19 -9.27
C ILE A 412 10.60 3.06 -10.22
N ASP A 413 9.34 3.31 -9.86
CA ASP A 413 8.45 4.32 -10.44
C ASP A 413 7.42 4.69 -9.36
N HIS A 414 6.90 5.91 -9.39
CA HIS A 414 5.93 6.39 -8.41
C HIS A 414 5.10 7.55 -8.96
N ASN A 415 3.82 7.64 -8.61
CA ASN A 415 2.93 8.73 -9.08
C ASN A 415 2.76 9.86 -8.05
N GLU A 416 3.74 10.08 -7.16
CA GLU A 416 3.63 11.06 -6.08
C GLU A 416 3.75 12.53 -6.49
N SER A 417 3.43 13.40 -5.52
CA SER A 417 3.61 14.85 -5.65
C SER A 417 5.09 15.23 -5.70
N ALA A 418 5.52 15.82 -6.84
CA ALA A 418 6.91 16.12 -7.19
C ALA A 418 7.56 17.30 -6.40
N THR A 419 7.28 17.40 -5.10
CA THR A 419 7.86 18.36 -4.14
C THR A 419 8.07 17.76 -2.76
N LEU A 420 7.15 16.89 -2.29
CA LEU A 420 7.16 16.30 -0.95
C LEU A 420 7.21 14.77 -1.07
N GLY A 421 6.20 14.15 -1.68
CA GLY A 421 6.16 12.69 -1.92
C GLY A 421 7.21 12.15 -2.91
N ALA A 422 8.10 12.99 -3.45
CA ALA A 422 9.29 12.57 -4.19
C ALA A 422 10.56 12.48 -3.33
N GLN A 423 10.49 12.87 -2.06
CA GLN A 423 11.62 12.72 -1.13
C GLN A 423 11.81 11.26 -0.68
N ILE A 424 10.85 10.37 -0.95
CA ILE A 424 10.98 8.92 -0.77
C ILE A 424 12.05 8.27 -1.68
N GLU A 425 12.56 9.00 -2.68
CA GLU A 425 13.70 8.57 -3.52
C GLU A 425 15.08 8.87 -2.90
N ARG A 426 15.16 9.56 -1.75
CA ARG A 426 16.45 9.91 -1.12
C ARG A 426 17.15 8.68 -0.56
N GLU A 427 18.47 8.62 -0.68
CA GLU A 427 19.26 7.47 -0.21
C GLU A 427 19.33 7.38 1.32
N ASP A 428 19.22 8.50 2.06
CA ASP A 428 19.15 8.51 3.53
C ASP A 428 17.82 7.94 4.04
N PHE A 429 16.68 8.42 3.52
CA PHE A 429 15.37 7.85 3.84
C PHE A 429 15.27 6.36 3.47
N LEU A 430 16.00 5.89 2.44
CA LEU A 430 16.03 4.48 2.08
C LEU A 430 17.08 3.65 2.85
N ALA A 431 18.04 4.29 3.53
CA ALA A 431 19.09 3.63 4.31
C ALA A 431 18.60 3.14 5.68
N GLN A 432 17.63 3.81 6.30
CA GLN A 432 17.03 3.38 7.58
C GLN A 432 16.48 1.94 7.54
N PHE A 433 16.08 1.47 6.36
CA PHE A 433 15.55 0.12 6.18
C PHE A 433 16.65 -0.96 6.10
N VAL A 434 17.94 -0.60 6.04
CA VAL A 434 19.05 -1.55 5.89
C VAL A 434 19.38 -2.20 7.24
N GLY A 435 19.51 -3.53 7.25
CA GLY A 435 19.71 -4.32 8.46
C GLY A 435 18.44 -4.98 8.98
N LEU A 436 17.27 -4.36 8.80
CA LEU A 436 15.97 -4.88 9.26
C LEU A 436 15.68 -6.30 8.75
N ARG A 437 15.08 -7.10 9.63
CA ARG A 437 14.56 -8.45 9.41
C ARG A 437 13.04 -8.47 9.59
N TYR A 438 12.40 -9.59 9.27
CA TYR A 438 10.97 -9.78 9.53
C TYR A 438 10.63 -9.78 11.03
N GLU A 439 11.55 -10.21 11.90
CA GLU A 439 11.39 -10.14 13.36
C GLU A 439 11.41 -8.68 13.85
N ASP A 440 12.00 -7.77 13.07
CA ASP A 440 12.10 -6.33 13.33
C ASP A 440 10.95 -5.55 12.63
N VAL A 441 9.78 -6.17 12.45
CA VAL A 441 8.56 -5.53 11.92
C VAL A 441 7.32 -6.09 12.63
N ASN A 442 6.70 -5.30 13.52
CA ASN A 442 5.49 -5.69 14.27
C ASN A 442 4.26 -5.74 13.33
N PRO A 443 3.53 -6.87 13.21
CA PRO A 443 2.36 -7.01 12.34
C PRO A 443 1.08 -6.35 12.87
N THR A 444 1.20 -5.31 13.71
CA THR A 444 0.08 -4.59 14.32
C THR A 444 0.22 -3.10 14.06
N ILE A 445 -0.69 -2.50 13.26
CA ILE A 445 -0.66 -1.06 12.97
C ILE A 445 -1.32 -0.26 14.09
N GLU A 446 -0.62 -0.14 15.21
CA GLU A 446 -0.62 1.09 16.00
C GLU A 446 0.74 1.78 15.83
N ALA A 447 0.80 3.10 16.03
CA ALA A 447 1.98 3.90 15.67
C ALA A 447 2.86 4.15 16.91
N GLY A 448 3.69 3.16 17.26
CA GLY A 448 4.66 3.21 18.37
C GLY A 448 6.04 2.68 17.94
N ASP A 449 6.22 1.36 18.01
CA ASP A 449 7.49 0.61 18.15
C ASP A 449 8.62 0.80 17.10
N TYR A 450 8.48 1.71 16.12
CA TYR A 450 9.53 1.98 15.12
C TYR A 450 9.63 3.47 14.78
N GLU A 451 10.74 4.09 15.19
CA GLU A 451 11.20 5.41 14.72
C GLU A 451 11.69 5.38 13.26
N LEU A 452 10.81 4.95 12.33
CA LEU A 452 11.06 5.04 10.90
C LEU A 452 10.77 6.46 10.41
N ASP A 453 11.84 7.25 10.34
CA ASP A 453 11.94 8.67 10.04
C ASP A 453 10.96 9.16 8.93
N ALA A 454 9.79 9.62 9.36
CA ALA A 454 8.63 9.85 8.51
C ALA A 454 8.67 11.24 7.87
N ILE A 455 9.34 11.35 6.71
CA ILE A 455 9.53 12.58 5.91
C ILE A 455 8.41 13.62 6.11
N THR A 456 8.75 14.76 6.71
CA THR A 456 7.80 15.77 7.17
C THR A 456 6.93 16.30 6.00
N ASN A 457 5.61 16.20 6.14
CA ASN A 457 4.60 16.50 5.11
C ASN A 457 4.52 15.50 3.93
N ALA A 458 5.15 14.34 4.00
CA ALA A 458 5.02 13.22 3.05
C ALA A 458 4.66 11.88 3.73
N THR A 459 4.17 11.92 4.98
CA THR A 459 3.90 10.78 5.87
C THR A 459 3.18 9.59 5.22
N LEU A 460 2.09 9.82 4.48
CA LEU A 460 1.35 8.75 3.78
C LEU A 460 2.16 8.07 2.66
N SER A 461 3.08 8.81 2.04
CA SER A 461 3.99 8.31 1.00
C SER A 461 5.15 7.53 1.65
N SER A 462 5.61 7.97 2.84
CA SER A 462 6.63 7.26 3.64
C SER A 462 6.12 5.93 4.21
N ILE A 463 4.92 5.93 4.81
CA ILE A 463 4.23 4.71 5.31
C ILE A 463 4.07 3.68 4.18
N ALA A 464 3.65 4.12 2.99
CA ALA A 464 3.53 3.23 1.84
C ALA A 464 4.87 2.60 1.41
N VAL A 465 6.01 3.26 1.64
CA VAL A 465 7.35 2.66 1.42
C VAL A 465 7.69 1.67 2.53
N ALA A 466 7.49 2.02 3.81
CA ALA A 466 7.68 1.07 4.91
C ALA A 466 6.90 -0.24 4.68
N GLN A 467 5.63 -0.13 4.30
CA GLN A 467 4.77 -1.28 3.96
C GLN A 467 5.29 -2.11 2.77
N THR A 468 6.01 -1.52 1.81
CA THR A 468 6.66 -2.30 0.74
C THR A 468 7.92 -3.04 1.21
N VAL A 469 8.58 -2.58 2.27
CA VAL A 469 9.74 -3.25 2.90
C VAL A 469 9.26 -4.39 3.80
N GLU A 470 8.28 -4.13 4.66
CA GLU A 470 7.50 -5.13 5.42
C GLU A 470 7.05 -6.29 4.51
N THR A 471 6.27 -5.99 3.46
CA THR A 471 5.79 -7.00 2.51
C THR A 471 6.96 -7.74 1.84
N SER A 472 8.11 -7.09 1.62
CA SER A 472 9.30 -7.75 1.04
C SER A 472 9.98 -8.71 2.01
N LEU A 473 10.04 -8.34 3.29
CA LEU A 473 10.56 -9.16 4.38
C LEU A 473 9.66 -10.36 4.64
N GLU A 474 8.34 -10.19 4.62
CA GLU A 474 7.32 -11.25 4.73
C GLU A 474 7.50 -12.32 3.63
N LEU A 475 7.55 -11.88 2.35
CA LEU A 475 7.82 -12.76 1.20
C LEU A 475 9.13 -13.55 1.35
N VAL A 476 10.19 -12.93 1.87
CA VAL A 476 11.49 -13.59 2.05
C VAL A 476 11.50 -14.50 3.27
N ASN A 477 10.88 -14.11 4.39
CA ASN A 477 10.78 -14.92 5.59
C ASN A 477 10.05 -16.23 5.30
N ARG A 478 8.89 -16.16 4.63
CA ARG A 478 8.16 -17.34 4.11
C ARG A 478 9.04 -18.25 3.27
N GLN A 479 10.02 -17.70 2.55
CA GLN A 479 10.93 -18.45 1.70
C GLN A 479 12.21 -18.96 2.41
N ILE A 480 12.63 -18.37 3.53
CA ILE A 480 13.76 -18.85 4.34
C ILE A 480 13.28 -19.94 5.32
N HIS A 481 12.25 -19.64 6.11
CA HIS A 481 11.79 -20.50 7.21
C HIS A 481 10.64 -21.44 6.82
N GLY A 482 9.95 -21.15 5.72
CA GLY A 482 8.57 -21.61 5.49
C GLY A 482 7.59 -20.54 5.97
N SER A 483 6.32 -20.60 5.58
CA SER A 483 5.32 -19.70 6.15
C SER A 483 5.11 -20.05 7.62
N THR A 484 5.08 -19.05 8.50
CA THR A 484 4.92 -19.24 9.96
C THR A 484 3.64 -20.01 10.30
N TYR A 485 2.61 -19.87 9.44
CA TYR A 485 1.51 -20.83 9.31
C TYR A 485 1.52 -21.51 7.94
N ASP A 486 1.59 -22.84 7.91
CA ASP A 486 1.50 -23.65 6.68
C ASP A 486 0.02 -23.93 6.35
N TYR A 487 -0.74 -22.87 6.08
CA TYR A 487 -2.17 -22.93 5.76
C TYR A 487 -2.49 -23.88 4.57
N PHE A 488 -1.48 -24.16 3.73
CA PHE A 488 -1.60 -25.02 2.54
C PHE A 488 -1.62 -26.53 2.83
N ASP A 489 -1.25 -26.98 4.03
CA ASP A 489 -1.40 -28.39 4.47
C ASP A 489 -2.70 -28.63 5.28
N LEU A 490 -3.60 -27.62 5.36
CA LEU A 490 -4.95 -27.78 5.91
C LEU A 490 -5.79 -28.76 5.06
N PRO A 491 -6.40 -29.79 5.66
CA PRO A 491 -7.35 -30.67 4.97
C PRO A 491 -8.50 -29.90 4.31
N SER A 492 -9.02 -30.42 3.19
CA SER A 492 -10.23 -29.83 2.59
C SER A 492 -11.43 -30.01 3.53
N GLY A 493 -12.08 -28.90 3.87
CA GLY A 493 -13.04 -28.81 4.96
C GLY A 493 -13.51 -27.37 5.19
N TYR A 494 -14.23 -27.18 6.28
CA TYR A 494 -14.68 -25.87 6.75
C TYR A 494 -14.10 -25.65 8.15
N TYR A 495 -13.78 -24.40 8.46
CA TYR A 495 -13.14 -23.98 9.70
C TYR A 495 -13.84 -22.72 10.20
N ARG A 496 -13.81 -22.46 11.51
CA ARG A 496 -14.51 -21.33 12.14
C ARG A 496 -13.60 -20.64 13.14
N GLY A 497 -13.78 -19.34 13.29
CA GLY A 497 -13.08 -18.51 14.25
C GLY A 497 -13.83 -17.22 14.55
N THR A 498 -13.36 -16.50 15.57
CA THR A 498 -14.00 -15.28 16.09
C THR A 498 -13.05 -14.09 16.12
N GLY A 499 -13.60 -12.87 16.16
CA GLY A 499 -12.87 -11.61 16.16
C GLY A 499 -13.76 -10.42 16.51
N SER A 500 -13.16 -9.26 16.74
CA SER A 500 -13.81 -8.10 17.37
C SER A 500 -14.20 -7.01 16.37
N GLY A 501 -15.50 -6.95 16.05
CA GLY A 501 -16.08 -5.94 15.17
C GLY A 501 -16.44 -4.63 15.88
N TRP A 502 -16.95 -3.64 15.13
CA TRP A 502 -17.45 -2.39 15.73
C TRP A 502 -18.64 -2.61 16.69
N GLY A 503 -19.38 -3.70 16.52
CA GLY A 503 -20.49 -4.10 17.40
C GLY A 503 -20.11 -5.08 18.52
N GLY A 504 -18.81 -5.39 18.69
CA GLY A 504 -18.35 -6.53 19.49
C GLY A 504 -18.10 -7.77 18.61
N GLU A 505 -18.11 -8.96 19.23
CA GLU A 505 -17.72 -10.21 18.61
C GLU A 505 -18.47 -10.56 17.30
N MET A 506 -17.75 -11.19 16.38
CA MET A 506 -18.27 -11.73 15.13
C MET A 506 -17.62 -13.07 14.76
N GLU A 507 -18.42 -14.06 14.35
CA GLU A 507 -17.99 -15.40 13.95
C GLU A 507 -17.88 -15.52 12.41
N VAL A 508 -16.82 -16.15 11.90
CA VAL A 508 -16.60 -16.36 10.47
C VAL A 508 -16.24 -17.81 10.15
N GLU A 509 -16.86 -18.39 9.12
CA GLU A 509 -16.55 -19.72 8.58
C GLU A 509 -15.78 -19.63 7.25
N VAL A 510 -14.64 -20.31 7.15
CA VAL A 510 -13.77 -20.35 5.97
C VAL A 510 -13.75 -21.76 5.36
N ALA A 511 -13.76 -21.84 4.03
CA ALA A 511 -13.85 -23.11 3.30
C ALA A 511 -12.58 -23.40 2.49
N ILE A 512 -11.92 -24.52 2.77
CA ILE A 512 -10.68 -24.96 2.12
C ILE A 512 -10.96 -26.12 1.13
N GLU A 513 -10.52 -26.02 -0.13
CA GLU A 513 -10.53 -27.13 -1.10
C GLU A 513 -9.18 -27.29 -1.82
N ASP A 514 -8.63 -28.51 -1.79
CA ASP A 514 -7.32 -28.88 -2.36
C ASP A 514 -6.14 -28.01 -1.82
N GLY A 515 -6.26 -27.51 -0.58
CA GLY A 515 -5.25 -26.67 0.09
C GLY A 515 -5.38 -25.16 -0.21
N PHE A 516 -6.56 -24.70 -0.65
CA PHE A 516 -6.81 -23.31 -1.02
C PHE A 516 -8.12 -22.79 -0.44
N LEU A 517 -8.13 -21.54 0.01
CA LEU A 517 -9.32 -20.82 0.46
C LEU A 517 -10.28 -20.56 -0.71
N ARG A 518 -11.51 -21.09 -0.62
CA ARG A 518 -12.54 -20.98 -1.67
C ARG A 518 -13.66 -20.02 -1.33
N ASP A 519 -13.97 -19.89 -0.05
CA ASP A 519 -15.07 -19.06 0.42
C ASP A 519 -14.89 -18.68 1.90
N ILE A 520 -15.57 -17.60 2.28
CA ILE A 520 -15.57 -17.01 3.62
C ILE A 520 -17.01 -16.58 3.92
N ASN A 521 -17.56 -16.90 5.08
CA ASN A 521 -18.95 -16.64 5.43
C ASN A 521 -19.04 -16.09 6.86
N VAL A 522 -19.36 -14.82 7.01
CA VAL A 522 -19.69 -14.24 8.33
C VAL A 522 -21.00 -14.89 8.80
N ILE A 523 -20.97 -15.53 9.96
CA ILE A 523 -22.10 -16.24 10.57
C ILE A 523 -22.89 -15.27 11.44
N SER A 524 -22.20 -14.61 12.37
CA SER A 524 -22.75 -13.64 13.31
C SER A 524 -21.94 -12.34 13.26
N HIS A 525 -22.60 -11.20 13.45
CA HIS A 525 -21.95 -9.92 13.75
C HIS A 525 -22.97 -8.92 14.31
N ASN A 526 -22.54 -8.07 15.23
CA ASN A 526 -23.38 -6.97 15.74
C ASN A 526 -23.18 -5.63 14.98
N ASP A 527 -22.23 -5.57 14.04
CA ASP A 527 -21.89 -4.38 13.28
C ASP A 527 -23.03 -3.74 12.46
N THR A 528 -23.00 -2.40 12.34
CA THR A 528 -24.03 -1.59 11.66
C THR A 528 -24.33 -2.11 10.22
N PRO A 529 -25.51 -2.73 9.97
CA PRO A 529 -25.68 -3.63 8.83
C PRO A 529 -25.45 -3.03 7.43
N HIS A 530 -25.74 -1.74 7.23
CA HIS A 530 -25.58 -1.09 5.91
C HIS A 530 -24.12 -0.76 5.55
N LYS A 531 -23.25 -0.61 6.56
CA LYS A 531 -21.81 -0.40 6.34
C LYS A 531 -21.10 -1.75 6.24
N ALA A 532 -21.25 -2.57 7.28
CA ALA A 532 -20.58 -3.84 7.50
C ALA A 532 -20.72 -4.77 6.28
N ARG A 533 -21.95 -5.06 5.85
CA ARG A 533 -22.24 -5.89 4.66
C ARG A 533 -21.56 -5.38 3.38
N SER A 534 -21.32 -4.08 3.25
CA SER A 534 -20.62 -3.50 2.08
C SER A 534 -19.10 -3.53 2.18
N ALA A 535 -18.56 -3.66 3.39
CA ALA A 535 -17.15 -3.90 3.66
C ALA A 535 -16.83 -5.40 3.50
N PHE A 536 -17.57 -6.26 4.22
CA PHE A 536 -17.36 -7.72 4.24
C PHE A 536 -17.33 -8.34 2.84
N GLU A 537 -18.29 -8.03 1.96
CA GLU A 537 -18.31 -8.54 0.58
C GLU A 537 -17.07 -8.15 -0.25
N ARG A 538 -16.50 -6.96 0.01
CA ARG A 538 -15.28 -6.50 -0.66
C ARG A 538 -14.03 -7.15 -0.06
N LEU A 539 -13.99 -7.25 1.26
CA LEU A 539 -12.89 -7.82 2.01
C LEU A 539 -12.77 -9.33 1.74
N LYS A 540 -13.89 -10.06 1.82
CA LYS A 540 -14.07 -11.43 1.32
C LYS A 540 -13.51 -11.62 -0.10
N THR A 541 -13.83 -10.71 -1.02
CA THR A 541 -13.32 -10.78 -2.40
C THR A 541 -11.81 -10.58 -2.46
N ARG A 542 -11.23 -9.73 -1.60
CA ARG A 542 -9.78 -9.54 -1.48
C ARG A 542 -9.10 -10.80 -0.91
N VAL A 543 -9.50 -11.24 0.28
CA VAL A 543 -8.91 -12.41 0.97
C VAL A 543 -8.97 -13.67 0.09
N ILE A 544 -10.12 -13.99 -0.53
CA ILE A 544 -10.24 -15.14 -1.45
C ILE A 544 -9.36 -14.98 -2.72
N SER A 545 -9.08 -13.75 -3.17
CA SER A 545 -8.18 -13.54 -4.31
C SER A 545 -6.71 -13.69 -3.91
N ALA A 546 -6.31 -13.09 -2.77
CA ALA A 546 -4.94 -13.17 -2.24
C ALA A 546 -4.57 -14.57 -1.74
N GLN A 547 -5.55 -15.34 -1.24
CA GLN A 547 -5.37 -16.53 -0.41
C GLN A 547 -4.74 -16.22 0.97
N ASP A 548 -4.92 -14.98 1.44
CA ASP A 548 -4.17 -14.40 2.57
C ASP A 548 -5.03 -13.34 3.28
N THR A 549 -4.78 -13.11 4.58
CA THR A 549 -5.43 -12.11 5.43
C THR A 549 -4.77 -10.74 5.36
N ASP A 550 -3.51 -10.58 4.91
CA ASP A 550 -2.95 -9.26 4.56
C ASP A 550 -3.61 -8.70 3.29
N VAL A 551 -4.74 -8.04 3.50
CA VAL A 551 -5.45 -7.26 2.48
C VAL A 551 -6.00 -5.97 3.08
N ASP A 552 -5.87 -4.87 2.34
CA ASP A 552 -6.31 -3.55 2.80
C ASP A 552 -7.74 -3.58 3.40
N VAL A 553 -7.90 -2.94 4.55
CA VAL A 553 -9.19 -2.67 5.19
C VAL A 553 -10.10 -1.79 4.34
N ILE A 554 -11.40 -1.79 4.63
CA ILE A 554 -12.38 -0.95 3.90
C ILE A 554 -12.56 0.40 4.60
N SER A 555 -11.94 1.44 4.02
CA SER A 555 -12.03 2.82 4.49
C SER A 555 -13.46 3.25 4.83
N GLY A 556 -13.66 3.70 6.08
CA GLY A 556 -14.98 4.05 6.64
C GLY A 556 -15.71 2.90 7.37
N SER A 557 -15.07 1.73 7.48
CA SER A 557 -15.49 0.54 8.25
C SER A 557 -14.26 -0.25 8.73
N THR A 558 -13.28 0.45 9.34
CA THR A 558 -11.98 -0.11 9.75
C THR A 558 -12.11 -1.22 10.80
N MET A 559 -12.69 -0.93 11.99
CA MET A 559 -12.89 -1.95 13.05
C MET A 559 -13.62 -3.20 12.52
N SER A 560 -14.71 -3.00 11.76
CA SER A 560 -15.43 -4.08 11.07
C SER A 560 -14.51 -4.91 10.15
N SER A 561 -13.58 -4.27 9.47
CA SER A 561 -12.64 -4.97 8.60
C SER A 561 -11.62 -5.78 9.41
N ASN A 562 -11.08 -5.20 10.48
CA ASN A 562 -10.12 -5.87 11.36
C ASN A 562 -10.74 -7.12 12.01
N GLY A 563 -11.88 -6.99 12.70
CA GLY A 563 -12.56 -8.14 13.32
C GLY A 563 -12.97 -9.23 12.34
N MET A 564 -13.21 -8.89 11.06
CA MET A 564 -13.41 -9.90 10.03
C MET A 564 -12.12 -10.62 9.62
N LEU A 565 -10.97 -9.93 9.56
CA LEU A 565 -9.67 -10.55 9.23
C LEU A 565 -9.15 -11.40 10.39
N GLU A 566 -9.30 -10.91 11.62
CA GLU A 566 -9.05 -11.62 12.88
C GLU A 566 -9.83 -12.94 12.94
N ALA A 567 -11.16 -12.89 12.74
CA ALA A 567 -12.02 -14.07 12.69
C ALA A 567 -11.71 -15.02 11.51
N ILE A 568 -11.05 -14.54 10.45
CA ILE A 568 -10.54 -15.41 9.36
C ILE A 568 -9.23 -16.07 9.77
N ASP A 569 -8.30 -15.36 10.42
CA ASP A 569 -7.02 -15.93 10.81
C ASP A 569 -7.16 -16.92 11.97
N ASP A 570 -7.98 -16.63 12.98
CA ASP A 570 -8.36 -17.62 14.02
C ASP A 570 -8.99 -18.87 13.38
N ALA A 571 -9.89 -18.69 12.41
CA ALA A 571 -10.45 -19.83 11.67
C ALA A 571 -9.39 -20.64 10.92
N LEU A 572 -8.36 -20.01 10.37
CA LEU A 572 -7.27 -20.66 9.64
C LEU A 572 -6.19 -21.26 10.56
N ALA A 573 -6.00 -20.70 11.76
CA ALA A 573 -5.19 -21.27 12.85
C ALA A 573 -5.88 -22.49 13.49
N SER A 574 -7.21 -22.51 13.52
CA SER A 574 -8.01 -23.59 14.11
C SER A 574 -7.71 -24.95 13.49
N ARG A 575 -7.33 -25.94 14.32
CA ARG A 575 -6.88 -27.25 13.82
C ARG A 575 -8.04 -28.23 13.56
N HIS A 576 -8.84 -27.89 12.54
CA HIS A 576 -9.93 -28.71 11.97
C HIS A 576 -11.14 -28.92 12.89
N VAL A 577 -12.10 -28.00 12.80
CA VAL A 577 -13.46 -28.15 13.33
C VAL A 577 -14.30 -29.00 12.37
N GLU A 578 -14.89 -30.10 12.83
CA GLU A 578 -15.88 -30.84 12.04
C GLU A 578 -17.20 -30.06 11.98
N VAL A 579 -17.41 -29.24 10.93
CA VAL A 579 -18.73 -28.63 10.65
C VAL A 579 -19.77 -29.74 10.52
N GLN A 580 -20.78 -29.67 11.38
CA GLN A 580 -21.76 -30.72 11.61
C GLN A 580 -22.48 -31.13 10.32
N ASP A 581 -22.60 -32.45 10.09
CA ASP A 581 -23.47 -32.97 9.04
C ASP A 581 -24.94 -32.73 9.41
N ALA A 582 -25.74 -32.26 8.44
CA ALA A 582 -27.20 -32.25 8.53
C ALA A 582 -27.74 -33.69 8.47
N ASP A 583 -27.60 -34.42 9.58
CA ASP A 583 -28.05 -35.80 9.75
C ASP A 583 -29.55 -35.86 10.04
N PHE A 584 -30.38 -35.86 9.00
CA PHE A 584 -31.85 -35.96 9.12
C PHE A 584 -32.36 -37.20 9.89
N SER A 585 -31.50 -38.12 10.34
CA SER A 585 -31.90 -39.30 11.13
C SER A 585 -32.09 -39.04 12.64
N HIS A 586 -31.69 -37.88 13.16
CA HIS A 586 -32.09 -37.46 14.53
C HIS A 586 -33.50 -36.83 14.55
N LEU A 587 -33.93 -36.20 13.46
CA LEU A 587 -35.22 -35.53 13.34
C LEU A 587 -36.40 -36.51 13.45
N SER A 588 -37.50 -36.04 14.04
CA SER A 588 -38.72 -36.83 14.25
C SER A 588 -39.65 -36.82 13.02
N ASP A 589 -40.66 -37.71 13.00
CA ASP A 589 -41.73 -37.72 11.98
C ASP A 589 -42.49 -36.37 11.98
N GLY A 590 -42.11 -35.46 11.08
CA GLY A 590 -42.49 -34.05 11.17
C GLY A 590 -42.31 -33.26 9.87
N ARG A 591 -42.61 -31.96 9.95
CA ARG A 591 -42.25 -30.99 8.92
C ARG A 591 -41.58 -29.79 9.58
N TYR A 592 -40.41 -29.46 9.07
CA TYR A 592 -39.50 -28.45 9.59
C TYR A 592 -39.30 -27.38 8.50
N LYS A 593 -38.94 -26.16 8.88
CA LYS A 593 -38.73 -25.05 7.95
C LYS A 593 -37.35 -24.45 8.15
N GLY A 594 -36.84 -23.85 7.10
CA GLY A 594 -35.64 -23.02 7.16
C GLY A 594 -35.63 -22.00 6.03
N SER A 595 -34.80 -20.98 6.16
CA SER A 595 -34.59 -19.93 5.18
C SER A 595 -33.11 -19.56 5.10
N ALA A 596 -32.65 -19.17 3.90
CA ALA A 596 -31.29 -18.69 3.74
C ALA A 596 -31.15 -17.81 2.49
N ALA A 597 -30.14 -16.95 2.50
CA ALA A 597 -29.85 -15.99 1.45
C ALA A 597 -29.68 -16.63 0.07
N GLY A 598 -30.54 -16.23 -0.87
CA GLY A 598 -30.42 -16.58 -2.29
C GLY A 598 -29.41 -15.71 -3.05
N HIS A 599 -29.61 -15.60 -4.37
CA HIS A 599 -28.84 -14.67 -5.21
C HIS A 599 -29.47 -13.26 -5.23
N ILE A 600 -30.80 -13.17 -5.05
CA ILE A 600 -31.60 -11.95 -5.18
C ILE A 600 -32.35 -11.64 -3.88
N ASP A 601 -32.89 -12.67 -3.24
CA ASP A 601 -33.75 -12.61 -2.05
C ASP A 601 -33.70 -13.98 -1.35
N ASP A 602 -34.26 -14.09 -0.16
CA ASP A 602 -34.16 -15.30 0.66
C ASP A 602 -34.99 -16.48 0.08
N ILE A 603 -34.57 -17.71 0.39
CA ILE A 603 -35.15 -18.96 -0.14
C ILE A 603 -35.73 -19.78 1.02
N ASP A 604 -37.04 -19.63 1.25
CA ASP A 604 -37.77 -20.40 2.27
C ASP A 604 -38.06 -21.84 1.80
N VAL A 605 -37.82 -22.83 2.65
CA VAL A 605 -38.17 -24.24 2.42
C VAL A 605 -38.95 -24.85 3.59
N GLU A 606 -39.70 -25.92 3.30
CA GLU A 606 -40.31 -26.82 4.29
C GLU A 606 -39.94 -28.27 3.95
N ILE A 607 -39.19 -28.94 4.82
CA ILE A 607 -38.80 -30.35 4.66
C ILE A 607 -39.81 -31.29 5.35
N GLU A 608 -40.05 -32.48 4.79
CA GLU A 608 -40.87 -33.53 5.41
C GLU A 608 -40.04 -34.78 5.72
N VAL A 609 -39.97 -35.16 6.99
CA VAL A 609 -39.24 -36.34 7.49
C VAL A 609 -40.24 -37.42 7.94
N GLN A 610 -40.01 -38.68 7.57
CA GLN A 610 -40.80 -39.84 8.02
C GLN A 610 -39.93 -41.09 8.20
N ASP A 611 -40.16 -41.87 9.26
CA ASP A 611 -39.34 -43.05 9.65
C ASP A 611 -37.82 -42.72 9.80
N GLY A 612 -37.46 -41.44 9.98
CA GLY A 612 -36.07 -40.96 10.02
C GLY A 612 -35.37 -40.80 8.65
N GLU A 613 -36.15 -40.75 7.56
CA GLU A 613 -35.66 -40.42 6.21
C GLU A 613 -36.36 -39.13 5.70
N LEU A 614 -35.61 -38.27 4.99
CA LEU A 614 -36.13 -37.07 4.33
C LEU A 614 -36.92 -37.46 3.07
N VAL A 615 -38.21 -37.11 3.01
CA VAL A 615 -39.18 -37.59 2.01
C VAL A 615 -39.55 -36.53 0.96
N ASP A 616 -39.71 -35.27 1.36
CA ASP A 616 -40.01 -34.15 0.45
C ASP A 616 -39.38 -32.83 0.95
N ILE A 617 -39.29 -31.84 0.06
CA ILE A 617 -38.80 -30.46 0.31
C ILE A 617 -39.70 -29.51 -0.49
N GLU A 618 -40.72 -28.90 0.12
CA GLU A 618 -41.50 -27.83 -0.53
C GLU A 618 -40.71 -26.51 -0.46
N ILE A 619 -40.72 -25.73 -1.54
CA ILE A 619 -40.09 -24.39 -1.57
C ILE A 619 -41.22 -23.38 -1.40
N LEU A 620 -41.21 -22.64 -0.30
CA LEU A 620 -42.30 -21.75 0.11
C LEU A 620 -42.18 -20.39 -0.58
N HIS A 621 -40.96 -19.85 -0.68
CA HIS A 621 -40.66 -18.55 -1.26
C HIS A 621 -39.33 -18.53 -2.04
N HIS A 622 -39.26 -17.66 -3.05
CA HIS A 622 -38.02 -17.11 -3.63
C HIS A 622 -38.38 -16.01 -4.66
N GLU A 623 -37.62 -14.91 -4.76
CA GLU A 623 -37.70 -13.96 -5.90
C GLU A 623 -36.65 -14.26 -7.00
N GLU A 624 -35.94 -15.40 -6.88
CA GLU A 624 -34.84 -15.83 -7.77
C GLU A 624 -35.13 -15.81 -9.28
N THR A 625 -34.07 -15.62 -10.09
CA THR A 625 -34.17 -15.50 -11.55
C THR A 625 -34.72 -16.79 -12.19
N THR A 626 -36.02 -16.78 -12.50
CA THR A 626 -36.84 -17.95 -12.89
C THR A 626 -36.20 -18.89 -13.93
N TYR A 627 -35.53 -18.33 -14.96
CA TYR A 627 -34.91 -19.13 -16.04
C TYR A 627 -33.66 -19.91 -15.61
N LEU A 628 -32.99 -19.49 -14.53
CA LEU A 628 -31.79 -20.13 -13.97
C LEU A 628 -32.15 -20.92 -12.70
N ALA A 629 -33.08 -20.41 -11.90
CA ALA A 629 -33.50 -20.96 -10.62
C ALA A 629 -34.38 -22.20 -10.74
N GLU A 630 -35.51 -22.16 -11.49
CA GLU A 630 -36.43 -23.31 -11.61
C GLU A 630 -35.71 -24.62 -12.01
N PRO A 631 -34.77 -24.65 -12.98
CA PRO A 631 -34.05 -25.87 -13.33
C PRO A 631 -33.02 -26.31 -12.29
N ALA A 632 -32.46 -25.38 -11.51
CA ALA A 632 -31.46 -25.66 -10.49
C ALA A 632 -32.11 -26.23 -9.23
N LEU A 633 -33.14 -25.56 -8.70
CA LEU A 633 -33.87 -25.95 -7.50
C LEU A 633 -34.52 -27.33 -7.64
N GLU A 634 -35.20 -27.61 -8.75
CA GLU A 634 -35.77 -28.95 -9.04
C GLU A 634 -34.67 -30.03 -9.13
N THR A 635 -33.48 -29.69 -9.63
CA THR A 635 -32.34 -30.62 -9.68
C THR A 635 -31.79 -30.90 -8.29
N LEU A 636 -31.57 -29.87 -7.47
CA LEU A 636 -31.01 -29.98 -6.12
C LEU A 636 -31.96 -30.69 -5.16
N LYS A 637 -33.25 -30.33 -5.15
CA LYS A 637 -34.30 -31.07 -4.45
C LYS A 637 -34.24 -32.57 -4.75
N SER A 638 -34.10 -32.93 -6.03
CA SER A 638 -34.01 -34.33 -6.43
C SER A 638 -32.71 -35.03 -6.01
N ARG A 639 -31.62 -34.28 -5.76
CA ARG A 639 -30.34 -34.79 -5.26
C ARG A 639 -30.41 -35.02 -3.75
N VAL A 640 -30.73 -33.99 -2.98
CA VAL A 640 -30.81 -34.03 -1.50
C VAL A 640 -31.68 -35.19 -1.02
N ILE A 641 -32.93 -35.30 -1.52
CA ILE A 641 -33.85 -36.40 -1.15
C ILE A 641 -33.27 -37.78 -1.55
N SER A 642 -32.45 -37.86 -2.59
CA SER A 642 -31.86 -39.13 -3.05
C SER A 642 -30.55 -39.53 -2.37
N GLU A 643 -29.84 -38.56 -1.77
CA GLU A 643 -28.53 -38.73 -1.13
C GLU A 643 -28.60 -38.60 0.41
N GLN A 644 -29.74 -38.11 0.94
CA GLN A 644 -30.05 -37.94 2.36
C GLN A 644 -29.02 -37.06 3.10
N ASN A 645 -28.53 -36.03 2.42
CA ASN A 645 -27.64 -35.00 2.96
C ASN A 645 -27.81 -33.68 2.18
N SER A 646 -27.37 -32.56 2.76
CA SER A 646 -27.25 -31.26 2.08
C SER A 646 -26.01 -31.16 1.18
N ARG A 647 -25.01 -32.04 1.35
CA ARG A 647 -23.70 -32.08 0.66
C ARG A 647 -23.77 -32.57 -0.80
N VAL A 648 -24.64 -31.97 -1.63
CA VAL A 648 -24.84 -32.34 -3.04
C VAL A 648 -24.22 -31.35 -4.04
N GLU A 649 -23.78 -31.85 -5.20
CA GLU A 649 -23.12 -31.04 -6.25
C GLU A 649 -24.00 -29.84 -6.71
N LEU A 650 -23.43 -28.63 -6.69
CA LEU A 650 -24.09 -27.38 -7.10
C LEU A 650 -24.43 -27.34 -8.60
N VAL A 651 -25.44 -26.56 -8.99
CA VAL A 651 -25.85 -26.46 -10.40
C VAL A 651 -25.13 -25.32 -11.12
N SER A 652 -24.20 -25.70 -12.01
CA SER A 652 -23.39 -24.78 -12.81
C SER A 652 -24.25 -23.76 -13.58
N GLY A 653 -24.04 -22.48 -13.30
CA GLY A 653 -24.80 -21.36 -13.87
C GLY A 653 -25.93 -20.81 -12.97
N ALA A 654 -26.12 -21.39 -11.79
CA ALA A 654 -27.03 -20.92 -10.74
C ALA A 654 -26.39 -21.11 -9.35
N THR A 655 -25.09 -20.79 -9.20
CA THR A 655 -24.28 -21.19 -8.04
C THR A 655 -24.79 -20.63 -6.71
N LEU A 656 -25.11 -19.33 -6.65
CA LEU A 656 -25.61 -18.69 -5.43
C LEU A 656 -27.01 -19.21 -5.06
N THR A 657 -27.92 -19.28 -6.02
CA THR A 657 -29.23 -19.96 -5.89
C THR A 657 -29.10 -21.41 -5.40
N SER A 658 -28.06 -22.12 -5.84
CA SER A 658 -27.79 -23.50 -5.43
C SER A 658 -27.32 -23.59 -3.99
N ARG A 659 -26.60 -22.58 -3.49
CA ARG A 659 -26.12 -22.53 -2.11
C ARG A 659 -27.22 -22.09 -1.14
N GLY A 660 -27.96 -21.03 -1.43
CA GLY A 660 -29.08 -20.59 -0.60
C GLY A 660 -30.11 -21.70 -0.39
N PHE A 661 -30.45 -22.47 -1.43
CA PHE A 661 -31.33 -23.63 -1.29
C PHE A 661 -30.77 -24.75 -0.40
N LEU A 662 -29.46 -25.01 -0.43
CA LEU A 662 -28.86 -26.06 0.41
C LEU A 662 -28.63 -25.58 1.84
N ALA A 663 -28.36 -24.28 2.04
CA ALA A 663 -28.32 -23.64 3.35
C ALA A 663 -29.70 -23.69 4.01
N ALA A 664 -30.77 -23.23 3.34
CA ALA A 664 -32.14 -23.27 3.86
C ALA A 664 -32.62 -24.69 4.22
N VAL A 665 -32.10 -25.73 3.55
CA VAL A 665 -32.41 -27.13 3.86
C VAL A 665 -31.56 -27.70 5.00
N ALA A 666 -30.38 -27.12 5.27
CA ALA A 666 -29.57 -27.45 6.45
C ALA A 666 -30.10 -26.70 7.70
N ASP A 667 -30.47 -25.43 7.53
CA ASP A 667 -31.20 -24.59 8.47
C ASP A 667 -32.49 -25.28 8.94
N ALA A 668 -33.29 -25.79 7.99
CA ALA A 668 -34.47 -26.62 8.29
C ALA A 668 -34.18 -27.97 8.99
N ALA A 669 -32.92 -28.29 9.29
CA ALA A 669 -32.47 -29.47 10.03
C ALA A 669 -31.66 -29.11 11.28
N ILE A 670 -31.55 -27.83 11.65
CA ILE A 670 -31.10 -27.39 12.96
C ILE A 670 -32.30 -27.44 13.91
N GLU A 671 -32.08 -27.96 15.11
CA GLU A 671 -33.11 -28.00 16.16
C GLU A 671 -32.95 -26.74 17.03
N GLU A 672 -33.58 -25.63 16.64
CA GLU A 672 -33.75 -24.47 17.53
C GLU A 672 -34.63 -24.88 18.71
N GLU A 673 -34.18 -24.62 19.94
CA GLU A 673 -34.99 -24.77 21.15
C GLU A 673 -36.20 -23.82 21.07
N PRO A 674 -37.44 -24.34 21.02
CA PRO A 674 -38.59 -23.53 20.62
C PRO A 674 -39.07 -22.64 21.77
N PHE A 675 -39.08 -21.32 21.53
CA PHE A 675 -39.67 -20.25 22.36
C PHE A 675 -40.70 -20.75 23.39
N ALA A 676 -40.25 -20.87 24.64
CA ALA A 676 -40.86 -21.75 25.63
C ALA A 676 -41.96 -21.07 26.45
N ILE A 677 -43.16 -20.87 25.86
CA ILE A 677 -44.33 -20.39 26.60
C ILE A 677 -44.58 -21.28 27.83
N PRO A 678 -44.59 -20.73 29.07
CA PRO A 678 -44.77 -21.50 30.30
C PRO A 678 -46.02 -22.39 30.29
N GLN A 679 -45.91 -23.59 30.85
CA GLN A 679 -46.99 -24.58 30.87
C GLN A 679 -47.99 -24.42 32.04
N GLU A 680 -47.79 -23.43 32.92
CA GLU A 680 -48.72 -23.15 34.03
C GLU A 680 -49.68 -21.98 33.70
N ASP A 681 -50.89 -22.04 34.23
CA ASP A 681 -51.94 -21.03 34.03
C ASP A 681 -51.74 -19.84 35.01
N ASP A 682 -50.86 -18.88 34.69
CA ASP A 682 -50.68 -17.65 35.50
C ASP A 682 -50.43 -16.37 34.66
N THR A 683 -50.35 -15.24 35.35
CA THR A 683 -49.92 -13.94 34.80
C THR A 683 -48.49 -13.65 35.24
N TYR A 684 -47.60 -13.51 34.26
CA TYR A 684 -46.18 -13.21 34.43
C TYR A 684 -45.90 -11.74 34.13
N SER A 685 -44.83 -11.17 34.65
CA SER A 685 -44.48 -9.76 34.50
C SER A 685 -43.02 -9.60 34.07
N GLY A 686 -42.77 -8.77 33.07
CA GLY A 686 -41.43 -8.48 32.55
C GLY A 686 -41.26 -7.02 32.20
N THR A 687 -40.01 -6.56 32.23
CA THR A 687 -39.60 -5.17 31.97
C THR A 687 -38.40 -5.19 31.02
N ALA A 688 -38.34 -4.23 30.10
CA ALA A 688 -37.17 -3.99 29.25
C ALA A 688 -37.05 -2.50 28.86
N GLU A 689 -35.84 -2.08 28.48
CA GLU A 689 -35.57 -0.70 28.06
C GLU A 689 -36.37 -0.32 26.80
N GLY A 690 -37.04 0.83 26.82
CA GLY A 690 -37.75 1.39 25.67
C GLY A 690 -36.84 2.20 24.73
N TYR A 691 -37.40 3.24 24.13
CA TYR A 691 -36.65 4.24 23.35
C TYR A 691 -36.40 5.53 24.17
N GLN A 692 -37.08 5.70 25.30
CA GLN A 692 -37.07 6.91 26.13
C GLN A 692 -37.03 6.64 27.65
N ASP A 693 -37.54 5.49 28.08
CA ASP A 693 -37.75 5.04 29.45
C ASP A 693 -38.15 3.55 29.40
N ASP A 694 -38.18 2.84 30.52
CA ASP A 694 -38.54 1.42 30.56
C ASP A 694 -40.00 1.14 30.18
N ILE A 695 -40.28 -0.10 29.77
CA ILE A 695 -41.62 -0.62 29.43
C ILE A 695 -41.90 -1.85 30.29
N GLU A 696 -42.89 -1.77 31.18
CA GLU A 696 -43.35 -2.87 32.06
C GLU A 696 -44.60 -3.54 31.46
N VAL A 697 -44.65 -4.87 31.38
CA VAL A 697 -45.80 -5.63 30.84
C VAL A 697 -46.22 -6.81 31.74
N GLU A 698 -47.53 -7.07 31.81
CA GLU A 698 -48.11 -8.34 32.30
C GLU A 698 -48.53 -9.21 31.09
N VAL A 699 -48.06 -10.45 31.03
CA VAL A 699 -48.43 -11.48 30.03
C VAL A 699 -49.24 -12.58 30.71
N THR A 700 -50.43 -12.90 30.20
CA THR A 700 -51.32 -13.92 30.80
C THR A 700 -51.42 -15.16 29.93
N VAL A 701 -50.98 -16.30 30.47
CA VAL A 701 -51.02 -17.61 29.81
C VAL A 701 -52.20 -18.43 30.36
N GLU A 702 -53.01 -19.03 29.48
CA GLU A 702 -53.99 -20.06 29.87
C GLU A 702 -53.82 -21.30 28.98
N ASN A 703 -53.52 -22.47 29.57
CA ASN A 703 -53.31 -23.77 28.92
C ASN A 703 -52.07 -23.84 28.01
N GLY A 704 -51.03 -23.03 28.26
CA GLY A 704 -49.84 -22.94 27.42
C GLY A 704 -50.04 -22.14 26.13
N GLU A 705 -51.09 -21.29 26.07
CA GLU A 705 -51.29 -20.28 25.02
C GLU A 705 -51.30 -18.88 25.69
N ILE A 706 -50.57 -17.91 25.12
CA ILE A 706 -50.64 -16.50 25.51
C ILE A 706 -52.05 -15.98 25.15
N THR A 707 -52.81 -15.53 26.15
CA THR A 707 -54.22 -15.10 25.97
C THR A 707 -54.44 -13.61 26.10
N ASP A 708 -53.59 -12.90 26.85
CA ASP A 708 -53.62 -11.44 26.93
C ASP A 708 -52.22 -10.89 27.25
N ILE A 709 -51.98 -9.63 26.88
CA ILE A 709 -50.76 -8.85 27.17
C ILE A 709 -51.21 -7.43 27.52
N GLN A 710 -50.73 -6.89 28.64
CA GLN A 710 -51.10 -5.57 29.14
C GLN A 710 -49.85 -4.77 29.53
N VAL A 711 -49.64 -3.60 28.93
CA VAL A 711 -48.61 -2.65 29.40
C VAL A 711 -49.06 -2.02 30.73
N ILE A 712 -48.15 -1.95 31.70
CA ILE A 712 -48.42 -1.53 33.09
C ILE A 712 -47.98 -0.08 33.32
N ASP A 713 -46.73 0.24 32.98
CA ASP A 713 -46.20 1.60 32.88
C ASP A 713 -45.25 1.72 31.68
N HIS A 714 -45.10 2.93 31.15
CA HIS A 714 -44.08 3.27 30.14
C HIS A 714 -43.83 4.78 30.08
N GLY A 715 -42.57 5.21 29.92
CA GLY A 715 -42.26 6.63 29.66
C GLY A 715 -42.34 7.03 28.17
N GLU A 716 -42.59 6.06 27.28
CA GLU A 716 -42.68 6.26 25.82
C GLU A 716 -43.73 7.30 25.38
N THR A 717 -43.49 7.94 24.22
CA THR A 717 -44.41 8.92 23.61
C THR A 717 -45.76 8.28 23.22
N GLU A 718 -46.81 8.52 24.05
CA GLU A 718 -48.21 8.06 23.87
C GLU A 718 -48.70 8.07 22.41
N ASP A 719 -48.55 9.20 21.70
CA ASP A 719 -49.02 9.43 20.32
C ASP A 719 -48.37 8.49 19.26
N ILE A 720 -47.31 7.75 19.62
CA ILE A 720 -46.53 6.85 18.76
C ILE A 720 -46.54 5.40 19.30
N ALA A 721 -46.41 5.24 20.62
CA ALA A 721 -46.23 3.95 21.27
C ALA A 721 -47.54 3.16 21.46
N GLU A 722 -48.61 3.76 22.01
CA GLU A 722 -49.91 3.07 22.19
C GLU A 722 -50.43 2.41 20.89
N PRO A 723 -50.38 3.07 19.71
CA PRO A 723 -50.79 2.45 18.45
C PRO A 723 -49.93 1.27 18.02
N ALA A 724 -48.64 1.27 18.35
CA ALA A 724 -47.72 0.19 18.03
C ALA A 724 -47.91 -1.01 18.96
N PHE A 725 -48.06 -0.77 20.27
CA PHE A 725 -48.29 -1.82 21.25
C PHE A 725 -49.57 -2.61 20.98
N GLU A 726 -50.69 -1.96 20.62
CA GLU A 726 -51.95 -2.67 20.31
C GLU A 726 -51.85 -3.47 18.98
N GLU A 727 -51.07 -3.02 17.99
CA GLU A 727 -50.86 -3.76 16.73
C GLU A 727 -49.90 -4.95 16.92
N LEU A 728 -48.83 -4.79 17.72
CA LEU A 728 -47.92 -5.87 18.12
C LEU A 728 -48.60 -6.89 19.03
N ARG A 729 -49.47 -6.46 19.96
CA ARG A 729 -50.28 -7.34 20.80
C ARG A 729 -51.20 -8.25 19.99
N GLU A 730 -51.90 -7.73 18.97
CA GLU A 730 -52.69 -8.57 18.07
C GLU A 730 -51.78 -9.53 17.25
N ALA A 731 -50.54 -9.15 16.95
CA ALA A 731 -49.58 -10.01 16.26
C ALA A 731 -49.04 -11.14 17.15
N VAL A 732 -48.44 -10.84 18.31
CA VAL A 732 -47.86 -11.84 19.25
C VAL A 732 -48.91 -12.84 19.71
N ILE A 733 -50.11 -12.38 20.11
CA ILE A 733 -51.21 -13.29 20.50
C ILE A 733 -51.70 -14.15 19.31
N SER A 734 -51.60 -13.66 18.08
CA SER A 734 -51.95 -14.45 16.88
C SER A 734 -50.83 -15.37 16.38
N ALA A 735 -49.57 -15.09 16.73
CA ALA A 735 -48.39 -15.88 16.36
C ALA A 735 -48.08 -16.97 17.40
N GLN A 736 -48.34 -16.68 18.68
CA GLN A 736 -47.81 -17.42 19.84
C GLN A 736 -46.26 -17.45 19.83
N SER A 737 -45.67 -16.32 19.44
CA SER A 737 -44.23 -16.06 19.38
C SER A 737 -44.00 -14.54 19.43
N ILE A 738 -42.83 -14.12 19.93
CA ILE A 738 -42.32 -12.74 19.85
C ILE A 738 -41.72 -12.38 18.48
N ASP A 739 -41.47 -13.37 17.60
CA ASP A 739 -41.03 -13.16 16.22
C ASP A 739 -42.16 -12.52 15.37
N VAL A 740 -42.25 -11.19 15.42
CA VAL A 740 -43.21 -10.37 14.68
C VAL A 740 -42.61 -9.04 14.21
N ASP A 741 -43.03 -8.58 13.03
CA ASP A 741 -42.57 -7.32 12.40
C ASP A 741 -42.74 -6.09 13.31
N THR A 742 -41.63 -5.42 13.64
CA THR A 742 -41.64 -4.14 14.38
C THR A 742 -42.36 -3.02 13.61
N ILE A 743 -43.06 -2.13 14.32
CA ILE A 743 -43.92 -1.13 13.68
C ILE A 743 -43.11 0.04 13.10
N SER A 744 -43.25 0.25 11.79
CA SER A 744 -42.51 1.27 11.04
C SER A 744 -42.80 2.69 11.53
N GLY A 745 -41.82 3.28 12.22
CA GLY A 745 -41.91 4.61 12.85
C GLY A 745 -42.06 4.60 14.37
N ALA A 746 -42.15 3.42 15.00
CA ALA A 746 -42.14 3.19 16.44
C ALA A 746 -41.10 2.11 16.83
N THR A 747 -40.04 1.94 16.02
CA THR A 747 -39.18 0.75 16.01
C THR A 747 -38.40 0.51 17.31
N GLY A 748 -37.98 1.56 18.04
CA GLY A 748 -37.34 1.42 19.35
C GLY A 748 -38.33 0.90 20.39
N SER A 749 -39.43 1.62 20.59
CA SER A 749 -40.56 1.22 21.45
C SER A 749 -41.08 -0.19 21.12
N SER A 750 -41.11 -0.55 19.83
CA SER A 750 -41.54 -1.87 19.36
C SER A 750 -40.62 -3.00 19.83
N ARG A 751 -39.31 -2.75 19.97
CA ARG A 751 -38.36 -3.75 20.46
C ARG A 751 -38.44 -3.88 21.98
N GLY A 752 -38.37 -2.77 22.71
CA GLY A 752 -38.53 -2.80 24.17
C GLY A 752 -39.84 -3.46 24.61
N TYR A 753 -40.93 -3.26 23.87
CA TYR A 753 -42.20 -3.97 24.13
C TYR A 753 -42.14 -5.48 23.85
N LEU A 754 -41.40 -5.93 22.83
CA LEU A 754 -41.23 -7.36 22.56
C LEU A 754 -40.29 -8.02 23.56
N SER A 755 -39.16 -7.39 23.90
CA SER A 755 -38.24 -7.89 24.92
C SER A 755 -38.84 -7.85 26.34
N ALA A 756 -39.75 -6.91 26.64
CA ALA A 756 -40.50 -6.96 27.89
C ALA A 756 -41.47 -8.17 27.95
N ILE A 757 -41.99 -8.64 26.80
CA ILE A 757 -42.82 -9.86 26.69
C ILE A 757 -41.95 -11.12 26.78
N GLU A 758 -40.75 -11.08 26.20
CA GLU A 758 -39.71 -12.12 26.27
C GLU A 758 -39.28 -12.34 27.73
N ASN A 759 -38.83 -11.28 28.41
CA ASN A 759 -38.48 -11.26 29.84
C ASN A 759 -39.67 -11.62 30.77
N ALA A 760 -40.91 -11.52 30.28
CA ALA A 760 -42.10 -11.97 31.02
C ALA A 760 -42.43 -13.46 30.81
N LEU A 761 -41.86 -14.12 29.79
CA LEU A 761 -42.17 -15.50 29.43
C LEU A 761 -40.98 -16.44 29.65
N ASP A 762 -39.76 -15.90 29.70
CA ASP A 762 -38.55 -16.66 30.01
C ASP A 762 -38.51 -17.03 31.50
N VAL A 763 -38.99 -18.25 31.79
CA VAL A 763 -39.03 -18.82 33.14
C VAL A 763 -38.22 -20.11 33.10
N GLU A 764 -36.91 -19.96 33.29
CA GLU A 764 -35.95 -21.07 33.25
C GLU A 764 -36.35 -22.23 34.19
N THR A 765 -36.06 -23.46 33.75
CA THR A 765 -36.30 -24.65 34.57
C THR A 765 -35.17 -24.83 35.58
N ALA A 766 -35.46 -24.58 36.85
CA ALA A 766 -34.52 -24.64 37.97
C ALA A 766 -33.54 -25.83 37.95
N VAL A 767 -32.26 -25.51 38.15
CA VAL A 767 -31.16 -26.47 38.32
C VAL A 767 -31.21 -27.07 39.73
N GLU A 768 -31.01 -28.40 39.86
CA GLU A 768 -30.79 -29.05 41.17
C GLU A 768 -29.29 -28.96 41.51
N PHE A 769 -28.91 -28.14 42.50
CA PHE A 769 -27.52 -28.03 43.00
C PHE A 769 -27.18 -29.18 43.98
N ASP A 770 -25.90 -29.48 44.23
CA ASP A 770 -25.49 -30.47 45.23
C ASP A 770 -25.59 -29.92 46.69
N ASP A 771 -26.09 -30.75 47.62
CA ASP A 771 -26.29 -30.39 49.03
C ASP A 771 -24.96 -30.11 49.75
N GLY A 772 -24.71 -28.85 50.13
CA GLY A 772 -23.44 -28.45 50.75
C GLY A 772 -23.44 -27.10 51.45
N VAL A 773 -22.25 -26.73 51.92
CA VAL A 773 -21.91 -25.38 52.40
C VAL A 773 -20.62 -25.00 51.69
N TYR A 774 -20.68 -23.90 50.94
CA TYR A 774 -19.67 -23.47 49.98
C TYR A 774 -19.24 -22.04 50.30
N THR A 775 -18.00 -21.69 49.98
CA THR A 775 -17.40 -20.38 50.29
C THR A 775 -16.50 -19.93 49.15
N ALA A 776 -16.66 -18.69 48.71
CA ALA A 776 -15.83 -18.03 47.71
C ALA A 776 -15.68 -16.54 48.06
N THR A 777 -14.69 -15.89 47.45
CA THR A 777 -14.55 -14.44 47.42
C THR A 777 -14.95 -13.89 46.04
N GLY A 778 -15.18 -12.58 45.97
CA GLY A 778 -15.44 -11.85 44.73
C GLY A 778 -15.29 -10.36 44.99
N ASP A 779 -14.85 -9.63 43.97
CA ASP A 779 -14.22 -8.32 44.14
C ASP A 779 -15.24 -7.19 44.33
N GLY A 780 -15.27 -6.63 45.53
CA GLY A 780 -16.11 -5.49 45.89
C GLY A 780 -15.52 -4.14 45.47
N TYR A 781 -16.30 -3.08 45.64
CA TYR A 781 -15.90 -1.71 45.27
C TYR A 781 -14.71 -1.17 46.10
N GLN A 782 -14.32 -1.85 47.19
CA GLN A 782 -13.25 -1.49 48.12
C GLN A 782 -12.42 -2.71 48.59
N GLY A 783 -12.45 -3.83 47.85
CA GLY A 783 -11.76 -5.08 48.18
C GLY A 783 -12.68 -6.30 48.27
N GLU A 784 -12.10 -7.48 48.51
CA GLU A 784 -12.79 -8.77 48.51
C GLU A 784 -14.05 -8.83 49.41
N ILE A 785 -15.06 -9.57 48.95
CA ILE A 785 -16.27 -9.93 49.69
C ILE A 785 -16.29 -11.46 49.84
N GLU A 786 -15.92 -11.98 51.02
CA GLU A 786 -16.02 -13.43 51.32
C GLU A 786 -17.47 -13.79 51.68
N ILE A 787 -18.07 -14.81 51.05
CA ILE A 787 -19.43 -15.27 51.38
C ILE A 787 -19.50 -16.78 51.62
N GLU A 788 -20.42 -17.21 52.49
CA GLU A 788 -20.83 -18.60 52.72
C GLU A 788 -22.26 -18.81 52.21
N VAL A 789 -22.47 -19.78 51.32
CA VAL A 789 -23.80 -20.18 50.83
C VAL A 789 -24.14 -21.58 51.34
N VAL A 790 -25.37 -21.75 51.84
CA VAL A 790 -25.91 -23.03 52.31
C VAL A 790 -26.95 -23.56 51.33
N ILE A 791 -26.75 -24.78 50.84
CA ILE A 791 -27.64 -25.49 49.92
C ILE A 791 -28.20 -26.73 50.64
N GLU A 792 -29.54 -26.86 50.74
CA GLU A 792 -30.22 -28.05 51.32
C GLU A 792 -31.42 -28.50 50.47
N ASP A 793 -31.62 -29.81 50.31
CA ASP A 793 -32.63 -30.40 49.41
C ASP A 793 -32.52 -29.86 47.95
N GLY A 794 -31.30 -29.48 47.50
CA GLY A 794 -31.00 -28.99 46.15
C GLY A 794 -31.29 -27.52 45.83
N GLU A 795 -31.63 -26.71 46.84
CA GLU A 795 -31.98 -25.29 46.72
C GLU A 795 -31.10 -24.42 47.65
N ILE A 796 -30.75 -23.19 47.24
CA ILE A 796 -30.10 -22.16 48.04
C ILE A 796 -31.02 -21.74 49.21
N LYS A 797 -30.49 -21.72 50.45
CA LYS A 797 -31.28 -21.46 51.69
C LYS A 797 -30.89 -20.24 52.50
N GLU A 798 -29.61 -19.92 52.55
CA GLU A 798 -29.01 -18.91 53.43
C GLU A 798 -27.70 -18.48 52.78
N ILE A 799 -27.48 -17.17 52.62
CA ILE A 799 -26.21 -16.60 52.11
C ILE A 799 -25.70 -15.64 53.18
N THR A 800 -24.45 -15.81 53.60
CA THR A 800 -23.85 -15.05 54.71
C THR A 800 -22.53 -14.45 54.26
N VAL A 801 -22.45 -13.11 54.22
CA VAL A 801 -21.15 -12.42 54.08
C VAL A 801 -20.31 -12.71 55.33
N LEU A 802 -19.12 -13.27 55.14
CA LEU A 802 -18.19 -13.70 56.17
C LEU A 802 -17.25 -12.56 56.60
N ASP A 803 -16.62 -11.91 55.62
CA ASP A 803 -15.83 -10.67 55.78
C ASP A 803 -15.96 -9.79 54.53
N HIS A 804 -15.77 -8.47 54.69
CA HIS A 804 -15.76 -7.50 53.58
C HIS A 804 -15.09 -6.18 54.01
N GLU A 805 -14.38 -5.52 53.09
CA GLU A 805 -13.83 -4.16 53.31
C GLU A 805 -14.88 -3.04 53.03
N GLU A 806 -15.96 -3.36 52.29
CA GLU A 806 -16.96 -2.42 51.77
C GLU A 806 -17.59 -1.42 52.77
N THR A 807 -17.84 -0.18 52.33
CA THR A 807 -18.51 0.89 53.12
C THR A 807 -19.83 0.41 53.77
N PRO A 808 -19.90 0.26 55.11
CA PRO A 808 -21.04 -0.41 55.76
C PRO A 808 -22.39 0.31 55.73
N ASP A 809 -22.40 1.63 55.47
CA ASP A 809 -23.63 2.41 55.31
C ASP A 809 -24.26 2.26 53.88
N ILE A 810 -23.56 1.61 52.94
CA ILE A 810 -23.98 1.34 51.55
C ILE A 810 -24.11 -0.18 51.32
N ALA A 811 -23.09 -0.95 51.70
CA ALA A 811 -22.98 -2.37 51.40
C ALA A 811 -23.98 -3.24 52.16
N GLY A 812 -24.16 -3.02 53.47
CA GLY A 812 -25.13 -3.79 54.27
C GLY A 812 -26.56 -3.77 53.69
N PRO A 813 -27.11 -2.60 53.32
CA PRO A 813 -28.38 -2.50 52.60
C PRO A 813 -28.41 -3.15 51.20
N ALA A 814 -27.27 -3.31 50.53
CA ALA A 814 -27.19 -4.02 49.25
C ALA A 814 -27.18 -5.54 49.46
N PHE A 815 -26.36 -6.05 50.38
CA PHE A 815 -26.33 -7.46 50.76
C PHE A 815 -27.70 -7.95 51.29
N ASP A 816 -28.38 -7.15 52.13
CA ASP A 816 -29.76 -7.43 52.61
C ASP A 816 -30.77 -7.60 51.45
N ASP A 817 -30.58 -6.91 50.32
CA ASP A 817 -31.49 -6.90 49.15
C ASP A 817 -31.10 -7.99 48.14
N LEU A 818 -29.79 -8.20 47.91
CA LEU A 818 -29.25 -9.27 47.07
C LEU A 818 -29.49 -10.66 47.66
N GLU A 819 -29.41 -10.84 48.99
CA GLU A 819 -29.78 -12.11 49.64
C GLU A 819 -31.25 -12.48 49.34
N GLU A 820 -32.19 -11.52 49.49
CA GLU A 820 -33.62 -11.78 49.21
C GLU A 820 -33.87 -12.03 47.71
N ARG A 821 -33.10 -11.41 46.80
CA ARG A 821 -33.17 -11.63 45.34
C ARG A 821 -32.60 -12.98 44.91
N VAL A 822 -31.35 -13.30 45.24
CA VAL A 822 -30.67 -14.56 44.84
C VAL A 822 -31.40 -15.77 45.40
N ILE A 823 -31.85 -15.73 46.67
CA ILE A 823 -32.61 -16.85 47.26
C ILE A 823 -34.00 -16.97 46.61
N ALA A 824 -34.60 -15.89 46.10
CA ALA A 824 -35.86 -15.96 45.35
C ALA A 824 -35.68 -16.47 43.91
N ALA A 825 -34.59 -16.11 43.24
CA ALA A 825 -34.28 -16.51 41.86
C ALA A 825 -33.63 -17.91 41.77
N GLN A 826 -32.94 -18.36 42.82
CA GLN A 826 -32.07 -19.55 42.82
C GLN A 826 -30.93 -19.46 41.77
N SER A 827 -30.48 -18.23 41.49
CA SER A 827 -29.53 -17.86 40.43
C SER A 827 -28.79 -16.57 40.81
N PRO A 828 -27.53 -16.37 40.37
CA PRO A 828 -26.82 -15.09 40.54
C PRO A 828 -27.32 -14.01 39.56
N ASN A 829 -28.08 -14.38 38.53
CA ASN A 829 -28.61 -13.46 37.52
C ASN A 829 -29.78 -12.64 38.08
N VAL A 830 -29.47 -11.59 38.85
CA VAL A 830 -30.44 -10.67 39.47
C VAL A 830 -29.96 -9.22 39.38
N ASP A 831 -30.90 -8.27 39.26
CA ASP A 831 -30.61 -6.83 39.16
C ASP A 831 -29.64 -6.33 40.27
N LEU A 832 -28.64 -5.56 39.86
CA LEU A 832 -27.69 -4.88 40.77
C LEU A 832 -28.39 -3.82 41.64
N VAL A 833 -27.85 -3.56 42.84
CA VAL A 833 -28.43 -2.56 43.75
C VAL A 833 -27.97 -1.16 43.38
N THR A 834 -28.92 -0.29 43.01
CA THR A 834 -28.60 1.07 42.54
C THR A 834 -27.85 1.89 43.60
N ASN A 835 -26.71 2.47 43.21
CA ASN A 835 -25.72 3.16 44.08
C ASN A 835 -24.84 2.23 44.94
N ALA A 836 -24.80 0.92 44.64
CA ALA A 836 -23.90 -0.07 45.25
C ALA A 836 -23.43 -1.08 44.17
N THR A 837 -23.03 -0.58 42.99
CA THR A 837 -22.83 -1.38 41.77
C THR A 837 -21.70 -2.42 41.93
N GLY A 838 -20.44 -2.00 42.14
CA GLY A 838 -19.32 -2.92 42.39
C GLY A 838 -19.53 -3.84 43.60
N THR A 839 -20.14 -3.32 44.67
CA THR A 839 -20.58 -4.11 45.83
C THR A 839 -21.57 -5.22 45.48
N SER A 840 -22.39 -5.02 44.45
CA SER A 840 -23.34 -6.01 43.94
C SER A 840 -22.65 -6.98 42.98
N GLU A 841 -21.75 -6.49 42.14
CA GLU A 841 -21.00 -7.28 41.15
C GLU A 841 -20.10 -8.32 41.85
N GLY A 842 -19.26 -7.91 42.82
CA GLY A 842 -18.44 -8.84 43.61
C GLY A 842 -19.25 -9.85 44.44
N TYR A 843 -20.37 -9.41 45.02
CA TYR A 843 -21.27 -10.31 45.76
C TYR A 843 -21.90 -11.37 44.84
N LEU A 844 -22.31 -11.00 43.62
CA LEU A 844 -22.93 -11.93 42.68
C LEU A 844 -21.90 -12.85 42.00
N ALA A 845 -20.68 -12.35 41.73
CA ALA A 845 -19.57 -13.18 41.23
C ALA A 845 -19.21 -14.29 42.23
N ALA A 846 -19.11 -13.97 43.52
CA ALA A 846 -18.86 -14.95 44.58
C ALA A 846 -20.03 -15.95 44.76
N VAL A 847 -21.28 -15.53 44.49
CA VAL A 847 -22.42 -16.47 44.41
C VAL A 847 -22.30 -17.38 43.19
N GLU A 848 -21.87 -16.85 42.04
CA GLU A 848 -21.75 -17.62 40.80
C GLU A 848 -20.69 -18.73 40.91
N ASP A 849 -19.46 -18.41 41.33
CA ASP A 849 -18.39 -19.42 41.51
C ASP A 849 -18.84 -20.57 42.44
N ILE A 850 -19.53 -20.23 43.53
CA ILE A 850 -20.11 -21.22 44.43
C ILE A 850 -21.12 -22.13 43.71
N LEU A 851 -21.98 -21.59 42.85
CA LEU A 851 -23.01 -22.37 42.16
C LEU A 851 -22.43 -23.18 40.99
N GLN A 852 -21.38 -22.70 40.33
CA GLN A 852 -20.58 -23.49 39.39
C GLN A 852 -19.87 -24.65 40.11
N THR A 853 -19.23 -24.37 41.26
CA THR A 853 -18.59 -25.35 42.15
C THR A 853 -19.59 -26.38 42.71
N ALA A 854 -20.83 -25.99 42.98
CA ALA A 854 -21.92 -26.88 43.39
C ALA A 854 -22.55 -27.69 42.23
N GLY A 855 -22.04 -27.57 41.00
CA GLY A 855 -22.55 -28.21 39.79
C GLY A 855 -21.59 -29.12 39.01
N LEU A 856 -20.30 -29.19 39.36
CA LEU A 856 -19.25 -29.86 38.55
C LEU A 856 -18.57 -31.06 39.24
N GLU A 857 -18.40 -32.18 38.52
CA GLU A 857 -17.72 -33.40 39.00
C GLU A 857 -16.21 -33.39 38.59
N GLU A 858 -15.30 -33.32 39.58
CA GLU A 858 -13.84 -33.09 39.50
C GLU A 858 -13.06 -33.64 38.26
N LEU A 859 -12.18 -32.80 37.68
CA LEU A 859 -10.98 -33.22 36.93
C LEU A 859 -9.79 -32.25 37.13
N GLU A 860 -8.79 -32.65 37.92
CA GLU A 860 -7.51 -31.94 38.11
C GLU A 860 -6.59 -31.98 36.86
N PRO A 861 -5.95 -30.86 36.45
CA PRO A 861 -4.73 -30.84 35.63
C PRO A 861 -3.44 -30.81 36.49
N GLU A 862 -2.27 -31.06 35.89
CA GLU A 862 -0.95 -30.98 36.55
C GLU A 862 -0.24 -29.64 36.21
N GLU A 863 0.27 -28.93 37.21
CA GLU A 863 1.01 -27.64 37.08
C GLU A 863 2.45 -27.79 36.53
N PRO A 864 3.00 -26.75 35.86
CA PRO A 864 4.44 -26.55 35.69
C PRO A 864 5.09 -25.88 36.92
N GLU A 865 6.40 -26.04 37.13
CA GLU A 865 7.16 -25.37 38.20
C GLU A 865 7.53 -23.93 37.79
N GLU A 866 7.17 -22.92 38.60
CA GLU A 866 7.64 -21.53 38.45
C GLU A 866 9.10 -21.35 38.92
N VAL A 867 9.68 -20.18 38.60
CA VAL A 867 11.01 -19.74 39.02
C VAL A 867 10.85 -18.47 39.87
N GLY A 868 11.33 -18.51 41.12
CA GLY A 868 11.23 -17.39 42.07
C GLY A 868 12.17 -16.23 41.76
N LEU A 869 11.86 -15.07 42.34
CA LEU A 869 12.63 -13.82 42.23
C LEU A 869 13.98 -13.93 42.95
N GLN A 870 15.01 -13.23 42.46
CA GLN A 870 16.33 -13.20 43.09
C GLN A 870 16.46 -12.06 44.11
N ASP A 871 17.04 -12.32 45.28
CA ASP A 871 17.39 -11.28 46.26
C ASP A 871 18.29 -10.20 45.63
N GLY A 872 17.83 -8.95 45.59
CA GLY A 872 18.54 -7.86 44.93
C GLY A 872 17.75 -6.55 44.87
N THR A 873 18.29 -5.59 44.14
CA THR A 873 17.65 -4.30 43.83
C THR A 873 17.74 -4.13 42.32
N PHE A 874 16.62 -3.79 41.69
CA PHE A 874 16.40 -3.86 40.24
C PHE A 874 15.60 -2.65 39.78
N THR A 875 15.82 -2.18 38.54
CA THR A 875 15.21 -0.94 38.04
C THR A 875 14.47 -1.21 36.73
N GLY A 876 13.27 -0.64 36.62
CA GLY A 876 12.45 -0.73 35.43
C GLY A 876 11.86 0.63 35.06
N VAL A 877 11.56 0.78 33.77
CA VAL A 877 10.96 1.97 33.18
C VAL A 877 9.65 1.57 32.51
N GLY A 878 8.64 2.42 32.59
CA GLY A 878 7.35 2.23 31.94
C GLY A 878 6.74 3.57 31.52
N GLU A 879 6.20 3.61 30.30
CA GLU A 879 5.64 4.82 29.68
C GLU A 879 4.44 5.34 30.49
N GLY A 880 4.54 6.58 31.00
CA GLY A 880 3.47 7.25 31.72
C GLY A 880 2.45 7.93 30.82
N TYR A 881 1.68 8.87 31.38
CA TYR A 881 0.71 9.68 30.63
C TYR A 881 1.33 10.94 30.00
N ASN A 882 2.38 11.47 30.63
CA ASN A 882 3.17 12.60 30.16
C ASN A 882 4.50 12.15 29.53
N ASP A 883 5.17 11.17 30.14
CA ASP A 883 6.58 10.81 29.93
C ASP A 883 6.90 9.50 30.68
N ASP A 884 8.12 8.96 30.54
CA ASP A 884 8.55 7.74 31.24
C ASP A 884 8.53 7.86 32.77
N ILE A 885 8.26 6.73 33.43
CA ILE A 885 8.28 6.56 34.90
C ILE A 885 9.33 5.50 35.24
N GLU A 886 10.34 5.87 36.02
CA GLU A 886 11.43 5.00 36.44
C GLU A 886 11.24 4.53 37.90
N VAL A 887 11.35 3.22 38.16
CA VAL A 887 11.05 2.63 39.46
C VAL A 887 12.12 1.62 39.88
N GLU A 888 12.68 1.81 41.08
CA GLU A 888 13.53 0.82 41.78
C GLU A 888 12.64 -0.12 42.61
N ILE A 889 12.90 -1.43 42.55
CA ILE A 889 12.32 -2.42 43.47
C ILE A 889 13.43 -3.17 44.23
N THR A 890 13.19 -3.49 45.50
CA THR A 890 14.11 -4.32 46.32
C THR A 890 13.44 -5.62 46.78
N VAL A 891 14.07 -6.75 46.46
CA VAL A 891 13.65 -8.12 46.75
C VAL A 891 14.49 -8.72 47.88
N GLU A 892 13.85 -9.28 48.92
CA GLU A 892 14.51 -10.11 49.98
C GLU A 892 13.70 -11.41 50.24
N ASP A 893 14.39 -12.55 50.41
CA ASP A 893 13.80 -13.87 50.70
C ASP A 893 12.77 -14.33 49.62
N GLU A 894 13.02 -13.99 48.34
CA GLU A 894 12.17 -14.23 47.14
C GLU A 894 10.87 -13.35 47.03
N GLU A 895 10.67 -12.36 47.92
CA GLU A 895 9.52 -11.42 47.94
C GLU A 895 9.97 -9.94 47.68
N ILE A 896 9.15 -9.12 47.01
CA ILE A 896 9.36 -7.66 46.85
C ILE A 896 9.05 -6.97 48.18
N THR A 897 9.95 -6.11 48.66
CA THR A 897 9.90 -5.53 50.03
C THR A 897 9.91 -4.00 50.11
N GLU A 898 10.38 -3.32 49.07
CA GLU A 898 10.41 -1.85 48.96
C GLU A 898 10.34 -1.48 47.46
N ILE A 899 9.64 -0.39 47.14
CA ILE A 899 9.48 0.16 45.79
C ILE A 899 9.63 1.68 45.90
N GLU A 900 10.54 2.28 45.13
CA GLU A 900 10.83 3.72 45.12
C GLU A 900 10.81 4.25 43.68
N VAL A 901 9.99 5.27 43.41
CA VAL A 901 9.99 5.94 42.10
C VAL A 901 11.21 6.84 42.04
N ILE A 902 12.08 6.63 41.05
CA ILE A 902 13.34 7.35 40.87
C ILE A 902 13.09 8.68 40.15
N SER A 903 12.34 8.64 39.04
CA SER A 903 12.04 9.78 38.19
C SER A 903 10.67 9.65 37.50
N HIS A 904 10.01 10.79 37.25
CA HIS A 904 8.80 10.91 36.43
C HIS A 904 8.53 12.37 36.03
N SER A 905 7.97 12.61 34.84
CA SER A 905 7.42 13.93 34.45
C SER A 905 5.90 14.03 34.65
N GLU A 906 5.31 13.06 35.36
CA GLU A 906 3.88 13.02 35.70
C GLU A 906 3.40 14.20 36.56
N THR A 907 2.09 14.49 36.48
CA THR A 907 1.48 15.61 37.22
C THR A 907 1.43 15.33 38.74
N GLU A 908 2.36 15.90 39.53
CA GLU A 908 2.47 15.72 41.00
C GLU A 908 1.11 15.66 41.75
N ASP A 909 0.24 16.65 41.52
CA ASP A 909 -1.08 16.80 42.19
C ASP A 909 -2.08 15.65 41.88
N ILE A 910 -1.71 14.70 41.01
CA ILE A 910 -2.53 13.58 40.51
C ILE A 910 -1.78 12.24 40.65
N ALA A 911 -0.50 12.17 40.25
CA ALA A 911 0.25 10.91 40.13
C ALA A 911 0.94 10.47 41.43
N GLU A 912 1.53 11.38 42.21
CA GLU A 912 2.15 11.03 43.52
C GLU A 912 1.17 10.32 44.48
N PRO A 913 -0.12 10.73 44.60
CA PRO A 913 -1.12 9.96 45.36
C PRO A 913 -1.36 8.56 44.78
N ALA A 914 -1.38 8.41 43.44
CA ALA A 914 -1.56 7.11 42.80
C ALA A 914 -0.34 6.20 43.01
N PHE A 915 0.88 6.74 43.00
CA PHE A 915 2.11 6.01 43.31
C PHE A 915 2.28 5.68 44.80
N GLU A 916 1.61 6.41 45.72
CA GLU A 916 1.55 6.03 47.14
C GLU A 916 0.55 4.88 47.34
N ASP A 917 -0.65 4.96 46.72
CA ASP A 917 -1.69 3.91 46.81
C ASP A 917 -1.26 2.59 46.10
N LEU A 918 -0.86 2.64 44.80
CA LEU A 918 -0.44 1.45 44.03
C LEU A 918 0.78 0.74 44.60
N ARG A 919 1.68 1.47 45.26
CA ARG A 919 2.88 0.91 45.88
C ARG A 919 2.54 -0.03 47.03
N ASP A 920 1.63 0.38 47.91
CA ASP A 920 1.18 -0.46 49.02
C ASP A 920 0.40 -1.67 48.45
N GLU A 921 -0.41 -1.50 47.39
CA GLU A 921 -1.13 -2.61 46.74
C GLU A 921 -0.20 -3.64 46.10
N VAL A 922 0.80 -3.23 45.30
CA VAL A 922 1.79 -4.16 44.71
C VAL A 922 2.62 -4.86 45.79
N LEU A 923 2.97 -4.18 46.89
CA LEU A 923 3.72 -4.79 47.98
C LEU A 923 2.92 -5.83 48.77
N ASP A 924 1.61 -5.62 48.97
CA ASP A 924 0.75 -6.63 49.62
C ASP A 924 0.34 -7.76 48.64
N ALA A 925 0.17 -7.48 47.34
CA ALA A 925 -0.21 -8.46 46.31
C ALA A 925 0.96 -9.27 45.73
N GLN A 926 2.19 -8.75 45.82
CA GLN A 926 3.40 -9.29 45.14
C GLN A 926 3.25 -9.37 43.60
N SER A 927 2.31 -8.60 43.04
CA SER A 927 1.98 -8.59 41.62
C SER A 927 1.68 -7.19 41.11
N THR A 928 1.93 -6.98 39.83
CA THR A 928 1.55 -5.80 39.04
C THR A 928 0.14 -5.90 38.45
N ASP A 929 -0.51 -7.05 38.66
CA ASP A 929 -1.92 -7.32 38.35
C ASP A 929 -2.81 -6.71 39.45
N VAL A 930 -2.87 -5.38 39.48
CA VAL A 930 -3.65 -4.55 40.42
C VAL A 930 -4.34 -3.39 39.68
N ASP A 931 -5.43 -2.86 40.26
CA ASP A 931 -6.34 -1.93 39.57
C ASP A 931 -5.76 -0.52 39.39
N THR A 932 -6.02 0.11 38.23
CA THR A 932 -5.47 1.46 37.94
C THR A 932 -6.24 2.57 38.65
N ILE A 933 -5.52 3.59 39.15
CA ILE A 933 -6.15 4.64 39.96
C ILE A 933 -6.99 5.57 39.09
N SER A 934 -8.32 5.50 39.28
CA SER A 934 -9.32 6.21 38.48
C SER A 934 -9.11 7.74 38.45
N GLY A 935 -8.49 8.24 37.39
CA GLY A 935 -8.16 9.65 37.18
C GLY A 935 -6.66 9.94 37.03
N ALA A 936 -5.82 8.92 37.27
CA ALA A 936 -4.38 8.87 37.04
C ALA A 936 -4.00 7.63 36.19
N THR A 937 -4.90 7.21 35.29
CA THR A 937 -4.85 5.87 34.64
C THR A 937 -3.55 5.62 33.88
N GLY A 938 -3.16 6.48 32.93
CA GLY A 938 -1.88 6.30 32.21
C GLY A 938 -0.65 6.37 33.12
N SER A 939 -0.67 7.23 34.14
CA SER A 939 0.37 7.27 35.19
C SER A 939 0.44 5.94 35.96
N SER A 940 -0.71 5.32 36.22
CA SER A 940 -0.83 4.03 36.92
C SER A 940 -0.32 2.88 36.06
N GLU A 941 -0.70 2.88 34.77
CA GLU A 941 -0.29 1.89 33.78
C GLU A 941 1.23 1.92 33.59
N GLY A 942 1.84 3.11 33.45
CA GLY A 942 3.30 3.28 33.39
C GLY A 942 4.02 2.85 34.67
N PHE A 943 3.51 3.20 35.86
CA PHE A 943 4.10 2.75 37.14
C PHE A 943 4.07 1.22 37.28
N LEU A 944 2.95 0.56 36.93
CA LEU A 944 2.84 -0.90 36.98
C LEU A 944 3.72 -1.59 35.92
N ALA A 945 3.86 -0.99 34.73
CA ALA A 945 4.79 -1.47 33.70
C ALA A 945 6.26 -1.36 34.15
N ALA A 946 6.65 -0.23 34.76
CA ALA A 946 7.99 -0.01 35.33
C ALA A 946 8.31 -1.05 36.41
N VAL A 947 7.36 -1.32 37.32
CA VAL A 947 7.51 -2.36 38.34
C VAL A 947 7.60 -3.77 37.71
N ASP A 948 6.86 -4.07 36.64
CA ASP A 948 6.96 -5.40 36.01
C ASP A 948 8.28 -5.59 35.25
N ALA A 949 8.79 -4.53 34.61
CA ALA A 949 10.12 -4.53 34.01
C ALA A 949 11.21 -4.87 35.05
N ALA A 950 11.19 -4.19 36.20
CA ALA A 950 12.10 -4.47 37.32
C ALA A 950 11.90 -5.89 37.91
N ARG A 951 10.65 -6.36 38.01
CA ARG A 951 10.29 -7.70 38.47
C ARG A 951 10.76 -8.80 37.50
N ASN A 952 10.82 -8.50 36.20
CA ASN A 952 11.32 -9.42 35.19
C ASN A 952 12.86 -9.40 35.09
N GLU A 953 13.52 -8.26 35.31
CA GLU A 953 14.98 -8.21 35.52
C GLU A 953 15.39 -9.14 36.69
N ALA A 954 14.67 -9.07 37.80
CA ALA A 954 14.88 -9.92 38.98
C ALA A 954 14.75 -11.43 38.73
N ARG A 955 14.21 -11.86 37.58
CA ARG A 955 14.03 -13.28 37.20
C ARG A 955 15.20 -13.86 36.37
N GLU A 956 16.08 -13.05 35.77
CA GLU A 956 17.15 -13.54 34.87
C GLU A 956 18.57 -13.48 35.50
N GLU A 957 19.46 -14.42 35.15
CA GLU A 957 20.82 -14.54 35.77
C GLU A 957 21.90 -13.88 34.89
N ALA A 958 22.27 -12.62 35.21
CA ALA A 958 23.48 -11.93 34.74
C ALA A 958 24.78 -12.71 35.13
N PRO A 959 25.97 -12.59 34.45
CA PRO A 959 26.59 -11.30 34.07
C PRO A 959 27.60 -11.25 32.88
N GLU A 960 27.93 -10.04 32.39
CA GLU A 960 29.32 -9.56 32.10
C GLU A 960 29.43 -8.06 32.50
N GLU A 961 30.58 -7.38 32.27
CA GLU A 961 31.02 -6.18 33.04
C GLU A 961 30.69 -4.81 32.38
N GLU A 962 30.25 -3.82 33.19
CA GLU A 962 30.07 -2.40 32.80
C GLU A 962 31.38 -1.57 32.75
N PRO A 963 31.41 -0.47 31.97
CA PRO A 963 32.37 0.63 32.12
C PRO A 963 31.84 1.78 33.02
N GLU A 964 32.72 2.46 33.75
CA GLU A 964 32.41 3.69 34.51
C GLU A 964 32.22 4.89 33.53
N VAL A 965 31.28 5.79 33.83
CA VAL A 965 31.11 7.10 33.14
C VAL A 965 31.83 8.19 33.94
N ASP A 966 32.58 9.07 33.27
CA ASP A 966 33.29 10.21 33.89
C ASP A 966 32.37 11.45 33.98
N GLU A 967 32.43 12.18 35.10
CA GLU A 967 31.77 13.50 35.26
C GLU A 967 32.50 14.57 34.44
N GLU A 968 31.79 15.33 33.59
CA GLU A 968 32.40 16.43 32.83
C GLU A 968 32.75 17.64 33.72
N VAL A 969 33.85 18.33 33.38
CA VAL A 969 34.42 19.42 34.18
C VAL A 969 34.70 20.64 33.32
N PHE A 970 33.98 21.73 33.57
CA PHE A 970 34.08 22.98 32.84
C PHE A 970 35.16 23.93 33.43
N GLU A 971 35.61 24.94 32.67
CA GLU A 971 36.45 26.02 33.17
C GLU A 971 35.61 27.19 33.75
N ASP A 972 35.91 27.64 34.98
CA ASP A 972 35.37 28.90 35.55
C ASP A 972 35.53 30.07 34.55
N GLY A 973 34.44 30.60 34.01
CA GLY A 973 34.51 31.51 32.87
C GLY A 973 33.18 32.13 32.43
N THR A 974 33.24 32.81 31.30
CA THR A 974 32.10 33.41 30.60
C THR A 974 32.31 33.16 29.11
N PHE A 975 31.35 32.46 28.49
CA PHE A 975 31.43 31.86 27.16
C PHE A 975 30.26 32.36 26.30
N THR A 976 30.29 32.16 24.98
CA THR A 976 29.30 32.79 24.08
C THR A 976 28.89 31.87 22.95
N GLY A 977 27.67 31.33 23.03
CA GLY A 977 27.07 30.48 22.01
C GLY A 977 26.15 31.25 21.05
N ILE A 978 26.04 30.78 19.81
CA ILE A 978 25.29 31.44 18.73
C ILE A 978 24.62 30.43 17.79
N GLU A 979 23.30 30.22 17.92
CA GLU A 979 22.55 29.24 17.13
C GLU A 979 21.27 29.78 16.45
N GLU A 980 20.74 29.06 15.43
CA GLU A 980 19.61 29.51 14.61
C GLU A 980 18.25 29.40 15.34
N GLY A 981 17.66 30.54 15.73
CA GLY A 981 16.29 30.63 16.22
C GLY A 981 15.25 30.77 15.10
N TYR A 982 13.97 30.56 15.43
CA TYR A 982 12.83 30.53 14.49
C TYR A 982 12.73 31.65 13.40
N ASN A 983 13.33 32.83 13.62
CA ASN A 983 13.44 33.88 12.59
C ASN A 983 14.90 34.19 12.16
N ASN A 984 15.89 34.00 13.03
CA ASN A 984 17.33 34.30 12.82
C ASN A 984 18.15 33.88 14.06
N ASP A 985 19.49 33.96 13.94
CA ASP A 985 20.47 33.69 15.02
C ASP A 985 20.12 34.32 16.39
N ILE A 986 20.39 33.56 17.46
CA ILE A 986 20.31 33.97 18.87
C ILE A 986 21.73 33.92 19.48
N GLU A 987 22.28 35.07 19.86
CA GLU A 987 23.62 35.23 20.48
C GLU A 987 23.45 35.38 22.01
N ILE A 988 24.03 34.47 22.81
CA ILE A 988 23.91 34.50 24.29
C ILE A 988 25.26 34.36 25.01
N GLU A 989 25.34 34.85 26.26
CA GLU A 989 26.53 34.81 27.12
C GLU A 989 26.21 33.98 28.39
N VAL A 990 26.90 32.85 28.58
CA VAL A 990 26.73 31.94 29.74
C VAL A 990 27.92 32.11 30.69
N THR A 991 27.69 32.14 32.01
CA THR A 991 28.74 32.26 33.03
C THR A 991 28.75 31.08 34.02
N LEU A 992 29.93 30.52 34.24
CA LEU A 992 30.22 29.37 35.10
C LEU A 992 31.13 29.77 36.27
N GLU A 993 30.79 29.42 37.51
CA GLU A 993 31.66 29.53 38.70
C GLU A 993 31.62 28.23 39.53
N ASP A 994 32.77 27.68 39.93
CA ASP A 994 32.91 26.45 40.75
C ASP A 994 32.22 25.19 40.12
N ASN A 995 32.15 25.11 38.79
CA ASN A 995 31.46 24.08 37.96
C ASN A 995 29.92 24.15 37.98
N GLU A 996 29.34 25.28 38.36
CA GLU A 996 27.88 25.55 38.32
C GLU A 996 27.58 26.71 37.34
N ILE A 997 26.47 26.63 36.58
CA ILE A 997 25.91 27.71 35.76
C ILE A 997 25.28 28.77 36.70
N VAL A 998 25.72 30.03 36.61
CA VAL A 998 25.35 31.07 37.59
C VAL A 998 24.74 32.36 37.01
N ASP A 999 24.84 32.60 35.70
CA ASP A 999 24.19 33.73 35.00
C ASP A 999 24.10 33.39 33.49
N ILE A 1000 22.97 33.66 32.84
CA ILE A 1000 22.78 33.53 31.38
C ILE A 1000 22.21 34.85 30.85
N GLN A 1001 22.76 35.36 29.75
CA GLN A 1001 22.36 36.65 29.19
C GLN A 1001 22.24 36.60 27.66
N VAL A 1002 21.02 36.73 27.14
CA VAL A 1002 20.81 36.97 25.71
C VAL A 1002 21.43 38.31 25.31
N LEU A 1003 22.40 38.27 24.40
CA LEU A 1003 23.12 39.44 23.88
C LEU A 1003 22.41 40.06 22.67
N ALA A 1004 21.93 39.21 21.75
CA ALA A 1004 21.16 39.62 20.58
C ALA A 1004 20.24 38.50 20.06
N HIS A 1005 19.10 38.89 19.47
CA HIS A 1005 18.21 38.05 18.69
C HIS A 1005 17.43 38.93 17.70
N GLU A 1006 16.89 38.36 16.62
CA GLU A 1006 15.85 39.01 15.81
C GLU A 1006 14.42 38.44 16.06
N GLU A 1007 14.29 37.59 17.08
CA GLU A 1007 13.01 36.98 17.51
C GLU A 1007 11.92 37.99 17.92
N THR A 1008 10.66 37.53 17.95
CA THR A 1008 9.50 38.40 18.21
C THR A 1008 9.42 38.81 19.68
N GLU A 1009 9.89 40.03 20.02
CA GLU A 1009 9.91 40.65 21.37
C GLU A 1009 8.69 40.26 22.26
N ASP A 1010 7.46 40.48 21.78
CA ASP A 1010 6.20 40.24 22.51
C ASP A 1010 5.93 38.74 22.87
N ILE A 1011 6.76 37.79 22.41
CA ILE A 1011 6.63 36.33 22.61
C ILE A 1011 7.93 35.72 23.17
N ALA A 1012 9.08 36.13 22.64
CA ALA A 1012 10.38 35.56 23.00
C ALA A 1012 10.98 36.13 24.30
N GLU A 1013 10.84 37.45 24.58
CA GLU A 1013 11.36 38.02 25.84
C GLU A 1013 10.81 37.30 27.09
N PRO A 1014 9.49 36.98 27.21
CA PRO A 1014 8.98 36.20 28.32
C PRO A 1014 9.51 34.76 28.38
N ALA A 1015 9.61 34.08 27.23
CA ALA A 1015 10.09 32.70 27.18
C ALA A 1015 11.56 32.59 27.59
N PHE A 1016 12.39 33.58 27.24
CA PHE A 1016 13.77 33.66 27.71
C PHE A 1016 13.86 34.07 29.20
N GLU A 1017 12.96 34.91 29.73
CA GLU A 1017 12.92 35.20 31.18
C GLU A 1017 12.57 33.96 32.00
N ASP A 1018 11.68 33.07 31.51
CA ASP A 1018 11.35 31.81 32.18
C ASP A 1018 12.49 30.78 32.04
N LEU A 1019 12.97 30.48 30.82
CA LEU A 1019 14.02 29.49 30.55
C LEU A 1019 15.37 29.79 31.22
N ILE A 1020 15.73 31.07 31.42
CA ILE A 1020 16.97 31.42 32.14
C ILE A 1020 16.90 30.98 33.62
N ASP A 1021 15.75 31.13 34.27
CA ASP A 1021 15.59 30.67 35.66
C ASP A 1021 15.56 29.12 35.71
N ASP A 1022 15.00 28.45 34.70
CA ASP A 1022 14.89 26.97 34.64
C ASP A 1022 16.22 26.27 34.30
N VAL A 1023 16.97 26.70 33.28
CA VAL A 1023 18.33 26.17 32.96
C VAL A 1023 19.28 26.35 34.15
N ILE A 1024 19.22 27.49 34.84
CA ILE A 1024 20.03 27.75 36.05
C ILE A 1024 19.55 26.89 37.23
N ALA A 1025 18.30 26.44 37.26
CA ALA A 1025 17.81 25.49 38.27
C ALA A 1025 18.22 24.04 37.97
N ALA A 1026 18.14 23.61 36.71
CA ALA A 1026 18.51 22.27 36.24
C ALA A 1026 20.02 22.03 36.16
N GLN A 1027 20.80 23.11 35.92
CA GLN A 1027 22.23 23.05 35.58
C GLN A 1027 22.51 22.30 34.25
N SER A 1028 21.49 22.20 33.40
CA SER A 1028 21.47 21.51 32.11
C SER A 1028 20.62 22.30 31.11
N THR A 1029 20.87 22.09 29.82
CA THR A 1029 20.02 22.52 28.70
C THR A 1029 18.77 21.68 28.53
N ASP A 1030 18.73 20.52 29.17
CA ASP A 1030 17.59 19.60 29.26
C ASP A 1030 16.46 20.18 30.13
N VAL A 1031 15.71 21.13 29.56
CA VAL A 1031 14.53 21.77 30.16
C VAL A 1031 13.43 22.04 29.12
N ASP A 1032 12.20 22.07 29.62
CA ASP A 1032 10.96 22.07 28.82
C ASP A 1032 10.77 23.36 27.98
N THR A 1033 10.34 23.22 26.71
CA THR A 1033 10.19 24.40 25.82
C THR A 1033 8.92 25.20 26.11
N VAL A 1034 9.00 26.54 26.08
CA VAL A 1034 7.88 27.38 26.51
C VAL A 1034 6.73 27.34 25.49
N SER A 1035 5.62 26.71 25.89
CA SER A 1035 4.43 26.50 25.06
C SER A 1035 3.92 27.79 24.38
N GLY A 1036 4.13 27.88 23.06
CA GLY A 1036 3.75 29.02 22.22
C GLY A 1036 4.92 29.92 21.79
N ALA A 1037 6.13 29.62 22.28
CA ALA A 1037 7.42 30.17 21.87
C ALA A 1037 8.42 29.09 21.42
N THR A 1038 8.04 27.81 21.41
CA THR A 1038 8.82 26.60 21.08
C THR A 1038 10.04 26.80 20.17
N GLY A 1039 9.91 27.19 18.90
CA GLY A 1039 11.08 27.38 18.01
C GLY A 1039 12.00 28.57 18.32
N SER A 1040 11.60 29.48 19.21
CA SER A 1040 12.49 30.45 19.83
C SER A 1040 13.16 29.85 21.08
N SER A 1041 12.47 28.99 21.82
CA SER A 1041 12.98 28.26 23.00
C SER A 1041 14.04 27.22 22.63
N GLU A 1042 13.80 26.40 21.61
CA GLU A 1042 14.73 25.39 21.09
C GLU A 1042 16.09 26.03 20.76
N GLY A 1043 16.11 27.02 19.86
CA GLY A 1043 17.33 27.76 19.49
C GLY A 1043 17.93 28.65 20.60
N PHE A 1044 17.24 28.84 21.73
CA PHE A 1044 17.86 29.42 22.94
C PHE A 1044 18.61 28.36 23.73
N LEU A 1045 18.05 27.15 23.88
CA LEU A 1045 18.69 26.03 24.59
C LEU A 1045 19.93 25.53 23.83
N THR A 1046 19.85 25.38 22.50
CA THR A 1046 21.02 25.01 21.68
C THR A 1046 22.14 26.08 21.75
N ALA A 1047 21.78 27.36 21.89
CA ALA A 1047 22.75 28.44 22.11
C ALA A 1047 23.35 28.46 23.54
N VAL A 1048 22.75 27.76 24.52
CA VAL A 1048 23.38 27.46 25.81
C VAL A 1048 24.38 26.31 25.65
N ASP A 1049 24.01 25.25 24.93
CA ASP A 1049 24.86 24.07 24.67
C ASP A 1049 26.21 24.48 24.03
N ASP A 1050 26.18 25.23 22.93
CA ASP A 1050 27.38 25.79 22.24
C ASP A 1050 28.27 26.62 23.19
N ALA A 1051 27.68 27.25 24.22
CA ALA A 1051 28.41 28.00 25.25
C ALA A 1051 28.97 27.13 26.39
N LEU A 1052 28.41 25.94 26.62
CA LEU A 1052 28.93 24.95 27.58
C LEU A 1052 30.05 24.12 26.94
N ASP A 1053 29.93 23.79 25.65
CA ASP A 1053 30.97 23.14 24.85
C ASP A 1053 32.26 23.97 24.83
N GLU A 1054 32.18 25.30 24.62
CA GLU A 1054 33.35 26.21 24.70
C GLU A 1054 34.02 26.19 26.11
N ALA A 1055 33.31 25.74 27.14
CA ALA A 1055 33.78 25.68 28.52
C ALA A 1055 34.38 24.33 28.94
N SER A 1056 34.17 23.25 28.17
CA SER A 1056 34.66 21.89 28.47
C SER A 1056 36.19 21.80 28.53
N ARG A 1057 36.76 20.88 29.33
CA ARG A 1057 38.19 20.88 29.69
C ARG A 1057 38.98 19.61 29.36
N ASP A 1058 39.62 19.63 28.20
CA ASP A 1058 40.63 18.68 27.72
C ASP A 1058 41.86 18.52 28.68
N GLU A 1059 42.26 17.29 29.04
CA GLU A 1059 43.37 17.01 29.98
C GLU A 1059 44.78 17.17 29.34
N VAL A 1060 45.52 18.21 29.74
CA VAL A 1060 46.90 18.51 29.30
C VAL A 1060 47.68 19.17 30.46
N PRO A 1061 49.00 18.93 30.75
CA PRO A 1061 50.05 18.20 30.00
C PRO A 1061 50.96 17.23 30.82
N ASP A 1062 51.95 16.61 30.14
CA ASP A 1062 53.35 16.62 30.65
C ASP A 1062 54.34 16.92 29.50
N GLU A 1063 55.52 17.49 29.80
CA GLU A 1063 56.52 17.93 28.79
C GLU A 1063 57.48 16.81 28.31
N ASP A 1064 57.98 16.92 27.07
CA ASP A 1064 59.08 16.13 26.45
C ASP A 1064 58.78 14.66 26.00
N GLU A 1065 57.87 14.42 25.04
CA GLU A 1065 58.18 13.53 23.90
C GLU A 1065 57.39 13.89 22.61
N VAL A 1066 57.54 13.13 21.51
CA VAL A 1066 57.16 13.52 20.13
C VAL A 1066 55.75 13.01 19.81
N PRO A 1067 54.89 13.77 19.08
CA PRO A 1067 53.59 13.25 18.66
C PRO A 1067 53.73 11.98 17.81
N GLU A 1068 53.06 10.92 18.23
CA GLU A 1068 52.74 9.80 17.34
C GLU A 1068 51.53 10.23 16.50
N ILE A 1069 51.67 10.09 15.18
CA ILE A 1069 50.62 10.37 14.20
C ILE A 1069 49.75 9.11 14.14
N GLY A 1070 48.42 9.25 14.11
CA GLY A 1070 47.52 8.12 13.88
C GLY A 1070 47.90 7.35 12.62
N GLU A 1071 47.77 6.02 12.65
CA GLU A 1071 48.01 5.22 11.44
C GLU A 1071 46.91 5.55 10.41
N PRO A 1072 47.26 5.98 9.18
CA PRO A 1072 46.27 6.42 8.21
C PRO A 1072 45.45 5.24 7.69
N GLU A 1073 44.14 5.43 7.51
CA GLU A 1073 43.23 4.37 7.04
C GLU A 1073 43.47 3.96 5.57
N MET A 1074 44.28 4.72 4.84
CA MET A 1074 44.62 4.47 3.44
C MET A 1074 46.13 4.33 3.24
N GLU A 1075 46.57 3.23 2.61
CA GLU A 1075 47.92 3.16 2.04
C GLU A 1075 47.98 4.08 0.80
N LEU A 1076 48.86 5.08 0.82
CA LEU A 1076 49.05 6.07 -0.26
C LEU A 1076 50.51 6.10 -0.73
N SER A 1077 50.74 6.44 -1.99
CA SER A 1077 52.09 6.58 -2.56
C SER A 1077 52.68 7.99 -2.40
N ASP A 1078 53.97 8.07 -2.08
CA ASP A 1078 54.71 9.34 -1.99
C ASP A 1078 54.79 10.05 -3.36
N GLY A 1079 54.10 11.18 -3.51
CA GLY A 1079 54.00 11.83 -4.81
C GLY A 1079 53.30 13.20 -4.82
N ARG A 1080 52.90 13.59 -6.04
CA ARG A 1080 52.07 14.77 -6.31
C ARG A 1080 51.04 14.39 -7.37
N PHE A 1081 49.77 14.36 -6.97
CA PHE A 1081 48.65 13.83 -7.74
C PHE A 1081 47.66 14.95 -8.03
N THR A 1082 46.96 14.90 -9.15
CA THR A 1082 46.10 16.01 -9.60
C THR A 1082 44.69 15.55 -9.92
N GLY A 1083 43.72 16.10 -9.20
CA GLY A 1083 42.31 15.80 -9.38
C GLY A 1083 41.56 16.99 -9.98
N GLU A 1084 40.57 16.71 -10.82
CA GLU A 1084 39.71 17.67 -11.50
C GLU A 1084 38.27 17.14 -11.44
N ALA A 1085 37.34 17.89 -10.84
CA ALA A 1085 35.95 17.49 -10.65
C ALA A 1085 34.98 18.67 -10.75
N VAL A 1086 33.71 18.40 -11.07
CA VAL A 1086 32.69 19.42 -11.29
C VAL A 1086 32.34 20.14 -9.98
N GLY A 1087 32.57 21.45 -9.93
CA GLY A 1087 32.16 22.32 -8.82
C GLY A 1087 30.68 22.72 -8.90
N TYR A 1088 30.34 23.83 -8.23
CA TYR A 1088 29.00 24.42 -8.24
C TYR A 1088 28.78 25.36 -9.43
N ASN A 1089 29.82 26.02 -9.93
CA ASN A 1089 29.79 26.90 -11.11
C ASN A 1089 30.49 26.30 -12.36
N ASP A 1090 31.68 25.72 -12.20
CA ASP A 1090 32.47 25.06 -13.27
C ASP A 1090 33.47 24.05 -12.65
N ASP A 1091 34.31 23.41 -13.44
CA ASP A 1091 35.29 22.42 -12.94
C ASP A 1091 36.33 23.03 -11.95
N ILE A 1092 36.63 22.31 -10.87
CA ILE A 1092 37.64 22.62 -9.85
C ILE A 1092 38.82 21.64 -10.00
N ALA A 1093 40.04 22.16 -10.09
CA ALA A 1093 41.28 21.38 -10.17
C ALA A 1093 42.24 21.68 -9.00
N LEU A 1094 42.84 20.64 -8.42
CA LEU A 1094 43.79 20.74 -7.30
C LEU A 1094 44.98 19.75 -7.42
N GLU A 1095 46.08 20.04 -6.73
CA GLU A 1095 47.26 19.18 -6.57
C GLU A 1095 47.39 18.76 -5.10
N VAL A 1096 47.47 17.45 -4.85
CA VAL A 1096 47.68 16.86 -3.51
C VAL A 1096 49.13 16.43 -3.37
N VAL A 1097 49.75 16.75 -2.23
CA VAL A 1097 51.15 16.38 -1.92
C VAL A 1097 51.15 15.32 -0.82
N ILE A 1098 51.80 14.18 -1.10
CA ILE A 1098 51.84 13.03 -0.19
C ILE A 1098 53.32 12.71 0.13
N GLU A 1099 53.69 12.67 1.42
CA GLU A 1099 55.05 12.32 1.87
C GLU A 1099 55.00 11.32 3.05
N ASN A 1100 55.63 10.16 2.88
CA ASN A 1100 55.57 9.00 3.77
C ASN A 1100 54.16 8.42 3.96
N GLY A 1101 53.36 8.39 2.88
CA GLY A 1101 51.97 7.92 2.88
C GLY A 1101 50.94 8.87 3.52
N LEU A 1102 51.34 10.07 3.95
CA LEU A 1102 50.48 11.07 4.59
C LEU A 1102 50.24 12.27 3.67
N ILE A 1103 49.03 12.82 3.68
CA ILE A 1103 48.64 14.06 3.00
C ILE A 1103 49.29 15.23 3.73
N VAL A 1104 50.27 15.89 3.11
CA VAL A 1104 51.05 17.00 3.71
C VAL A 1104 50.75 18.38 3.13
N GLY A 1105 49.76 18.47 2.23
CA GLY A 1105 49.24 19.74 1.72
C GLY A 1105 48.48 19.60 0.40
N ILE A 1106 47.54 20.52 0.17
CA ILE A 1106 46.67 20.55 -1.02
C ILE A 1106 46.68 21.97 -1.61
N ASP A 1107 47.09 22.10 -2.87
CA ASP A 1107 47.17 23.36 -3.63
C ASP A 1107 46.04 23.40 -4.68
N VAL A 1108 45.03 24.28 -4.52
CA VAL A 1108 44.02 24.51 -5.57
C VAL A 1108 44.66 25.22 -6.77
N LEU A 1109 44.47 24.67 -7.96
CA LEU A 1109 45.16 25.08 -9.19
C LEU A 1109 44.32 26.02 -10.07
N GLU A 1110 43.05 25.69 -10.31
CA GLU A 1110 42.12 26.44 -11.17
C GLU A 1110 40.66 26.17 -10.75
N HIS A 1111 39.82 27.20 -10.73
CA HIS A 1111 38.36 27.16 -10.50
C HIS A 1111 37.72 28.44 -11.08
N ASP A 1112 36.42 28.41 -11.44
CA ASP A 1112 35.61 29.62 -11.73
C ASP A 1112 34.53 29.86 -10.65
N GLU A 1113 34.70 29.24 -9.46
CA GLU A 1113 33.83 29.46 -8.29
C GLU A 1113 33.85 30.90 -7.77
N THR A 1114 32.79 31.28 -7.05
CA THR A 1114 32.62 32.63 -6.50
C THR A 1114 33.70 32.93 -5.43
N PRO A 1115 34.71 33.79 -5.70
CA PRO A 1115 35.91 33.82 -4.87
C PRO A 1115 35.70 34.33 -3.45
N ASP A 1116 34.76 35.26 -3.27
CA ASP A 1116 34.42 35.83 -1.96
C ASP A 1116 33.80 34.81 -0.97
N ILE A 1117 33.44 33.59 -1.44
CA ILE A 1117 32.86 32.48 -0.65
C ILE A 1117 33.77 31.24 -0.73
N ALA A 1118 34.27 30.90 -1.92
CA ALA A 1118 35.06 29.69 -2.14
C ALA A 1118 36.53 29.81 -1.70
N GLU A 1119 37.18 30.99 -1.79
CA GLU A 1119 38.57 31.13 -1.32
C GLU A 1119 38.70 30.86 0.20
N PRO A 1120 37.82 31.37 1.09
CA PRO A 1120 37.82 30.99 2.51
C PRO A 1120 37.59 29.49 2.74
N ALA A 1121 36.51 28.93 2.16
CA ALA A 1121 36.15 27.53 2.33
C ALA A 1121 37.26 26.58 1.87
N PHE A 1122 37.94 26.87 0.76
CA PHE A 1122 39.07 26.06 0.29
C PHE A 1122 40.31 26.13 1.18
N GLU A 1123 40.52 27.17 1.99
CA GLU A 1123 41.62 27.14 2.98
C GLU A 1123 41.22 26.29 4.19
N GLU A 1124 39.98 26.40 4.65
CA GLU A 1124 39.45 25.63 5.78
C GLU A 1124 39.35 24.12 5.49
N MET A 1125 38.84 23.73 4.31
CA MET A 1125 38.80 22.32 3.88
C MET A 1125 40.20 21.69 3.78
N LYS A 1126 41.25 22.47 3.50
CA LYS A 1126 42.63 21.95 3.50
C LYS A 1126 43.10 21.61 4.90
N ASP A 1127 42.87 22.52 5.85
CA ASP A 1127 43.30 22.32 7.23
C ASP A 1127 42.50 21.18 7.88
N ARG A 1128 41.18 21.03 7.59
CA ARG A 1128 40.37 19.86 7.97
C ARG A 1128 40.96 18.55 7.42
N VAL A 1129 41.10 18.42 6.09
CA VAL A 1129 41.64 17.19 5.44
C VAL A 1129 43.06 16.84 5.89
N VAL A 1130 43.96 17.83 6.01
CA VAL A 1130 45.36 17.57 6.44
C VAL A 1130 45.43 17.19 7.92
N SER A 1131 44.46 17.60 8.74
CA SER A 1131 44.38 17.18 10.15
C SER A 1131 43.80 15.77 10.28
N ALA A 1132 42.69 15.48 9.58
CA ALA A 1132 42.01 14.19 9.63
C ALA A 1132 42.70 13.06 8.84
N GLN A 1133 43.53 13.40 7.84
CA GLN A 1133 44.08 12.45 6.84
C GLN A 1133 43.03 11.69 6.01
N SER A 1134 41.76 12.11 6.08
CA SER A 1134 40.61 11.52 5.38
C SER A 1134 39.97 12.52 4.41
N THR A 1135 39.18 12.00 3.46
CA THR A 1135 38.21 12.80 2.69
C THR A 1135 36.89 13.01 3.43
N ASP A 1136 36.68 12.26 4.51
CA ASP A 1136 35.50 12.33 5.35
C ASP A 1136 35.69 13.45 6.37
N VAL A 1137 35.32 14.66 5.96
CA VAL A 1137 35.34 15.88 6.78
C VAL A 1137 34.21 16.80 6.33
N ASP A 1138 33.58 17.50 7.26
CA ASP A 1138 32.41 18.32 6.98
C ASP A 1138 32.68 19.43 5.96
N THR A 1139 31.65 19.72 5.17
CA THR A 1139 31.65 20.88 4.26
C THR A 1139 31.61 22.21 5.04
N VAL A 1140 31.90 23.32 4.36
CA VAL A 1140 31.82 24.66 4.97
C VAL A 1140 30.46 25.27 4.64
N THR A 1141 29.75 25.73 5.67
CA THR A 1141 28.44 26.40 5.57
C THR A 1141 28.51 27.63 4.66
N GLU A 1142 27.41 27.99 4.00
CA GLU A 1142 27.32 28.89 2.84
C GLU A 1142 28.12 28.46 1.58
N ALA A 1143 29.08 27.53 1.68
CA ALA A 1143 29.98 27.12 0.60
C ALA A 1143 29.82 25.64 0.15
N THR A 1144 28.86 24.90 0.71
CA THR A 1144 28.63 23.44 0.56
C THR A 1144 28.97 22.88 -0.83
N GLY A 1145 28.33 23.38 -1.90
CA GLY A 1145 28.55 22.86 -3.26
C GLY A 1145 29.95 23.10 -3.84
N SER A 1146 30.72 24.06 -3.30
CA SER A 1146 32.15 24.23 -3.58
C SER A 1146 33.00 23.26 -2.75
N SER A 1147 32.69 23.08 -1.46
CA SER A 1147 33.37 22.11 -0.58
C SER A 1147 33.20 20.68 -1.07
N GLU A 1148 31.99 20.26 -1.47
CA GLU A 1148 31.77 18.96 -2.12
C GLU A 1148 32.61 18.82 -3.41
N GLY A 1149 32.68 19.87 -4.24
CA GLY A 1149 33.48 19.87 -5.46
C GLY A 1149 34.97 19.70 -5.19
N PHE A 1150 35.46 20.33 -4.12
CA PHE A 1150 36.83 20.16 -3.60
C PHE A 1150 37.07 18.72 -3.10
N LEU A 1151 36.18 18.14 -2.29
CA LEU A 1151 36.30 16.75 -1.82
C LEU A 1151 36.24 15.74 -2.98
N ARG A 1152 35.37 15.97 -3.96
CA ARG A 1152 35.28 15.14 -5.17
C ARG A 1152 36.55 15.22 -6.03
N ALA A 1153 37.18 16.40 -6.13
CA ALA A 1153 38.48 16.55 -6.80
C ALA A 1153 39.63 15.90 -6.00
N LEU A 1154 39.62 16.03 -4.66
CA LEU A 1154 40.58 15.40 -3.75
C LEU A 1154 40.55 13.86 -3.87
N ASN A 1155 39.36 13.25 -3.84
CA ASN A 1155 39.22 11.79 -3.93
C ASN A 1155 39.78 11.23 -5.26
N VAL A 1156 39.58 11.94 -6.38
CA VAL A 1156 40.21 11.59 -7.67
C VAL A 1156 41.74 11.60 -7.60
N ALA A 1157 42.36 12.56 -6.91
CA ALA A 1157 43.81 12.63 -6.74
C ALA A 1157 44.35 11.53 -5.81
N LEU A 1158 43.62 11.17 -4.75
CA LEU A 1158 43.99 10.06 -3.86
C LEU A 1158 43.85 8.70 -4.56
N THR A 1159 42.85 8.54 -5.43
CA THR A 1159 42.70 7.33 -6.28
C THR A 1159 43.90 7.16 -7.22
N GLU A 1160 44.40 8.24 -7.84
CA GLU A 1160 45.62 8.18 -8.68
C GLU A 1160 46.86 7.75 -7.88
N SER A 1161 46.95 8.15 -6.60
CA SER A 1161 48.00 7.71 -5.68
C SER A 1161 47.93 6.22 -5.32
N GLN A 1162 46.72 5.68 -5.15
CA GLN A 1162 46.52 4.25 -4.87
C GLN A 1162 46.86 3.38 -6.09
N GLU A 1163 46.52 3.79 -7.32
CA GLU A 1163 46.92 3.05 -8.53
C GLU A 1163 48.44 2.96 -8.72
N GLU A 1164 49.22 3.99 -8.33
CA GLU A 1164 50.70 3.96 -8.47
C GLU A 1164 51.39 3.00 -7.46
N LEU A 1165 50.70 2.56 -6.38
CA LEU A 1165 51.21 1.52 -5.47
C LEU A 1165 51.25 0.11 -6.11
N GLU A 1166 50.35 -0.20 -7.05
CA GLU A 1166 50.21 -1.58 -7.58
C GLU A 1166 51.28 -1.96 -8.63
N GLU A 1167 52.08 -1.03 -9.18
CA GLU A 1167 53.03 -1.32 -10.28
C GLU A 1167 54.46 -1.78 -9.84
N GLU A 1168 54.81 -1.84 -8.55
CA GLU A 1168 56.16 -2.31 -8.12
C GLU A 1168 56.36 -3.85 -8.27
N PRO A 1169 57.42 -4.32 -8.97
CA PRO A 1169 57.44 -5.70 -9.51
C PRO A 1169 58.12 -6.77 -8.62
N GLU A 1170 57.31 -7.58 -7.92
CA GLU A 1170 57.74 -8.83 -7.25
C GLU A 1170 58.29 -9.89 -8.23
N ALA A 1171 59.26 -10.71 -7.79
CA ALA A 1171 60.20 -11.36 -8.72
C ALA A 1171 60.55 -12.84 -8.46
N ILE A 1172 60.49 -13.64 -9.54
CA ILE A 1172 61.20 -14.92 -9.78
C ILE A 1172 60.72 -16.15 -8.97
N TYR A 1173 60.27 -17.18 -9.70
CA TYR A 1173 60.54 -18.58 -9.33
C TYR A 1173 60.91 -19.45 -10.56
N GLU A 1174 61.87 -20.36 -10.38
CA GLU A 1174 62.40 -21.28 -11.42
C GLU A 1174 61.96 -22.76 -11.21
N PRO A 1175 62.10 -23.66 -12.22
CA PRO A 1175 61.08 -24.71 -12.50
C PRO A 1175 61.37 -26.15 -12.03
N GLY A 1176 60.35 -27.03 -12.11
CA GLY A 1176 60.40 -28.43 -11.63
C GLY A 1176 59.52 -29.51 -12.32
N GLU A 1177 59.72 -29.76 -13.62
CA GLU A 1177 59.59 -31.06 -14.34
C GLU A 1177 58.32 -31.99 -14.28
N TYR A 1178 57.62 -32.09 -15.43
CA TYR A 1178 57.02 -33.30 -16.08
C TYR A 1178 55.73 -33.99 -15.52
N THR A 1179 54.84 -34.65 -16.30
CA THR A 1179 54.92 -35.18 -17.70
C THR A 1179 53.54 -35.34 -18.42
N GLY A 1180 53.46 -35.14 -19.75
CA GLY A 1180 52.43 -35.72 -20.67
C GLY A 1180 51.43 -34.73 -21.30
N VAL A 1181 51.61 -34.15 -22.50
CA VAL A 1181 51.53 -34.72 -23.89
C VAL A 1181 50.15 -35.35 -24.19
N GLY A 1182 49.34 -34.90 -25.17
CA GLY A 1182 49.40 -33.84 -26.22
C GLY A 1182 48.08 -33.90 -27.05
N GLU A 1183 47.76 -33.17 -28.13
CA GLU A 1183 48.38 -32.17 -29.04
C GLU A 1183 47.18 -31.37 -29.69
N GLY A 1184 47.24 -30.19 -30.34
CA GLY A 1184 48.30 -29.24 -30.72
C GLY A 1184 47.85 -28.33 -31.91
N TYR A 1185 48.70 -27.37 -32.33
CA TYR A 1185 48.70 -26.54 -33.57
C TYR A 1185 47.95 -25.17 -33.69
N ASN A 1186 48.72 -24.08 -33.53
CA ASN A 1186 48.99 -22.94 -34.45
C ASN A 1186 47.85 -21.98 -34.95
N ASP A 1187 48.07 -20.67 -35.23
CA ASP A 1187 49.23 -19.74 -34.99
C ASP A 1187 48.82 -18.26 -35.27
N ASP A 1188 49.67 -17.34 -34.82
CA ASP A 1188 49.98 -15.99 -35.36
C ASP A 1188 48.89 -14.90 -35.51
N ILE A 1189 48.95 -13.90 -34.62
CA ILE A 1189 48.61 -12.50 -34.89
C ILE A 1189 49.89 -11.78 -35.41
N GLU A 1190 49.82 -11.07 -36.55
CA GLU A 1190 50.98 -10.33 -37.09
C GLU A 1190 50.89 -8.82 -36.77
N VAL A 1191 51.98 -8.26 -36.21
CA VAL A 1191 52.03 -6.91 -35.61
C VAL A 1191 52.96 -5.95 -36.39
N GLN A 1192 52.54 -4.70 -36.57
CA GLN A 1192 53.40 -3.51 -36.78
C GLN A 1192 52.57 -2.21 -36.55
N ILE A 1193 52.93 -1.21 -35.71
CA ILE A 1193 54.22 -0.51 -35.45
C ILE A 1193 54.67 0.30 -36.69
N THR A 1194 55.11 1.58 -36.68
CA THR A 1194 55.27 2.70 -35.69
C THR A 1194 54.67 4.00 -36.33
N VAL A 1195 54.84 5.27 -35.92
CA VAL A 1195 55.72 6.09 -35.02
C VAL A 1195 54.92 7.36 -34.64
N ASP A 1196 55.22 8.15 -33.61
CA ASP A 1196 56.36 8.21 -32.65
C ASP A 1196 55.81 8.74 -31.30
#